data_AF-A0A1D6ET06-F1
#
_entry.id   AF-A0A1D6ET06-F1
#
_cell.length_a   1.000
_cell.length_b   1.000
_cell.length_c   1.000
_cell.angle_alpha   90.00
_cell.angle_beta   90.00
_cell.angle_gamma   90.00
#
_symmetry.space_group_name_H-M   'P 1'
#
loop_
_entity.id
_entity.type
_entity.pdbx_description
1 polymer ?
#
loop_
_entity_poly.entity_id
_entity_poly.type
_entity_poly.pdbx_seq_one_letter_code
_entity_poly.pdbx_strand_id
1 'polypeptide(L)'
;MGGWYSAIAATRLKMLRRGCRGAAAVLPVASHDSVTGKERKRKRRKHASILGDSGTVDPDFSRRYRLGAELGRGEFGVTRRCEDAATGEALACKTIRRKRLLLRRAGLDADDVRREVEITRRMSEAGGGRVVRLREACEDDDGVHLVVELCEGGELFDRIFEREHYSERAAAKLARTIVEVVQVVAMNLPTEEVDQYNQMFRTMDKDNDGNLSLEDLKEGFRINGHPVPEEEIKMLLQAGDIHGSGTLDCEEFVTVLLHIKKLSNDEYLPKAFKFFDKDKNGFIEMAELMEALGDGELKPNEQVVNDIIREVDKDKDGRISYPEFELMMKGGSDWRNASRRFLVQETLIALCLLLSFPPGIASIHSSTLNMSCILEERAALLSIKASLLDPNNYFYLSSWQGQDCCSWKGIRCSQKTGNVVKLDLRRINPGNFVAVDWAHEINMLSTLKELLLQQSGLRSTAPSLRQFNLTILEVLDISGNIFNTSIAPNWFWNATSLTFLNMKQCYFYGSIPDEIGRMTSLEQVSFNTNNHMSTMIPSSFKHLCNLKMLDLSANNISGELPNLPGPLTNLTYFVLSDNKLTGTIPAWVWTLRKLFILELRWNKINGVVNEGHLNGLTDLVFLGLGLTQLQIKIRPDWIPPFKLQAVLLDSLQLGPAFPSWLKSQTSMKILSISNASINAIPDWFWVVFSGAELLNLSDNQIFGALPATLEFMATNTMVLSNNRFNGTVPKFPKNITYIDISRNSLSGPLPYDFVAPWLSKLLLYNNSISGTIPSSLCSLEKLELLDLSRNMLTGEFPNCQENSEPFMKLRILNLNTNNLSGEFPSAFKGRQFVAFVDLSYSQFSGNLPVWIWEEMPTLALLRLRSNMFYGHIPEITTSKQLQFLDLAYNNFSGSIPHSIVNLSAMARTSGYSYFLDIILVGIGYQLYNSEFYWVSFREQVSVSTKGQQLELSSELSHMVILDLSCNSLTGVIPQDIGALVALKGFNLSWNQLSGEIPVTIDQLKQLESLDLSHNQLSGSIPSSMSGLTYLSRMNLSYNNLSGKIPTGNQFDTYDASVYIGNIDLCGFPLPSICTGNTSNQGTHGNSNYRDLDLAMAIGFVINLWWIFCVMLFKKSWRSAYFMFVDELHEKIYVIVAVRCAILKRKFGKK
;
A
#
# COMPACT_ATOMS: atom_id res chain seq x y z
N MET A 1 -25.35 14.77 -63.14
CA MET A 1 -26.54 13.90 -63.18
C MET A 1 -26.58 13.18 -61.84
N GLY A 2 -27.34 13.59 -60.82
CA GLY A 2 -28.77 13.98 -60.79
C GLY A 2 -29.52 12.78 -60.18
N GLY A 3 -30.38 12.86 -59.16
CA GLY A 3 -30.91 13.93 -58.31
C GLY A 3 -31.50 13.27 -57.04
N TRP A 4 -31.52 13.93 -55.86
CA TRP A 4 -32.61 14.81 -55.32
C TRP A 4 -33.76 13.99 -54.69
N TYR A 5 -34.26 14.23 -53.46
CA TYR A 5 -34.78 15.44 -52.77
C TYR A 5 -34.42 15.41 -51.26
N SER A 6 -33.88 16.45 -50.57
CA SER A 6 -34.42 17.76 -50.08
C SER A 6 -35.52 17.65 -49.00
N ALA A 7 -35.48 18.33 -47.83
CA ALA A 7 -35.50 19.80 -47.67
C ALA A 7 -34.89 20.32 -46.33
N ILE A 8 -33.98 21.33 -46.34
CA ILE A 8 -34.14 22.79 -46.00
C ILE A 8 -34.20 23.07 -44.47
N ALA A 9 -33.53 24.03 -43.82
CA ALA A 9 -32.43 24.98 -44.09
C ALA A 9 -31.97 25.60 -42.73
N ALA A 10 -30.86 26.35 -42.78
CA ALA A 10 -30.09 26.94 -41.69
C ALA A 10 -30.74 28.09 -40.91
N THR A 11 -30.36 28.28 -39.63
CA THR A 11 -29.48 29.38 -39.12
C THR A 11 -29.70 29.59 -37.61
N ARG A 12 -28.59 29.63 -36.85
CA ARG A 12 -28.51 29.95 -35.40
C ARG A 12 -28.83 31.42 -35.12
N LEU A 13 -29.63 31.71 -34.08
CA LEU A 13 -29.26 32.59 -32.95
C LEU A 13 -30.37 32.72 -31.88
N LYS A 14 -29.95 32.45 -30.63
CA LYS A 14 -30.45 32.93 -29.31
C LYS A 14 -31.80 32.47 -28.72
N MET A 15 -31.62 31.72 -27.61
CA MET A 15 -32.26 31.82 -26.27
C MET A 15 -33.68 31.30 -26.01
N LEU A 16 -33.69 30.12 -25.35
CA LEU A 16 -34.24 29.83 -24.01
C LEU A 16 -35.58 30.44 -23.56
N ARG A 17 -36.55 29.53 -23.40
CA ARG A 17 -37.41 29.28 -22.22
C ARG A 17 -38.13 30.48 -21.56
N ARG A 18 -39.46 30.55 -21.73
CA ARG A 18 -40.51 30.26 -20.70
C ARG A 18 -41.89 30.83 -21.09
N GLY A 19 -42.94 30.06 -20.79
CA GLY A 19 -44.34 30.47 -20.66
C GLY A 19 -45.11 29.24 -20.18
N CYS A 20 -45.72 29.21 -18.99
CA CYS A 20 -46.87 29.99 -18.50
C CYS A 20 -46.86 29.94 -16.94
N ARG A 21 -47.28 30.90 -16.11
CA ARG A 21 -48.06 32.17 -16.12
C ARG A 21 -47.51 33.00 -14.91
N GLY A 22 -47.24 34.30 -14.99
CA GLY A 22 -48.17 35.46 -15.05
C GLY A 22 -48.46 35.96 -13.61
N ALA A 23 -47.73 36.89 -12.98
CA ALA A 23 -47.49 38.34 -13.20
C ALA A 23 -48.57 39.27 -12.58
N ALA A 24 -48.18 40.04 -11.56
CA ALA A 24 -48.35 41.50 -11.45
C ALA A 24 -47.84 42.04 -10.08
N ALA A 25 -47.04 43.12 -10.16
CA ALA A 25 -46.48 43.95 -9.09
C ALA A 25 -47.57 44.82 -8.40
N VAL A 26 -47.38 45.62 -7.34
CA VAL A 26 -46.38 46.67 -7.06
C VAL A 26 -46.43 47.01 -5.54
N LEU A 27 -45.31 47.45 -4.99
CA LEU A 27 -45.08 48.14 -3.68
C LEU A 27 -45.87 49.48 -3.53
N PRO A 28 -45.79 50.27 -2.41
CA PRO A 28 -45.19 50.04 -1.08
C PRO A 28 -45.99 50.60 0.16
N VAL A 29 -45.39 50.36 1.35
CA VAL A 29 -45.35 51.18 2.60
C VAL A 29 -46.51 51.11 3.66
N ALA A 30 -46.09 50.59 4.83
CA ALA A 30 -46.28 50.95 6.24
C ALA A 30 -47.64 50.90 7.01
N SER A 31 -47.50 50.24 8.16
CA SER A 31 -47.85 50.65 9.54
C SER A 31 -49.16 50.16 10.20
N HIS A 32 -48.90 49.46 11.32
CA HIS A 32 -49.48 49.52 12.66
C HIS A 32 -50.88 48.94 13.00
N ASP A 33 -50.80 48.06 14.01
CA ASP A 33 -51.59 48.01 15.25
C ASP A 33 -52.93 47.27 15.34
N SER A 34 -52.80 46.09 15.96
CA SER A 34 -53.27 45.83 17.34
C SER A 34 -54.69 45.23 17.55
N VAL A 35 -54.66 44.05 18.20
CA VAL A 35 -55.31 43.74 19.49
C VAL A 35 -56.71 43.06 19.53
N THR A 36 -56.71 41.98 20.34
CA THR A 36 -57.78 41.30 21.12
C THR A 36 -58.74 40.27 20.49
N GLY A 37 -58.41 38.98 20.66
CA GLY A 37 -58.80 38.15 21.83
C GLY A 37 -60.29 37.91 22.15
N LYS A 38 -60.70 36.62 22.19
CA LYS A 38 -61.57 36.06 23.25
C LYS A 38 -61.53 34.53 23.33
N GLU A 39 -61.14 34.03 24.50
CA GLU A 39 -61.13 32.63 24.93
C GLU A 39 -62.53 32.06 25.22
N ARG A 40 -62.67 30.73 25.16
CA ARG A 40 -63.59 29.98 26.05
C ARG A 40 -62.92 28.71 26.61
N LYS A 41 -62.78 28.73 27.94
CA LYS A 41 -62.20 27.74 28.85
C LYS A 41 -62.92 26.38 28.83
N ARG A 42 -62.16 25.28 28.89
CA ARG A 42 -62.62 23.95 29.33
C ARG A 42 -61.77 23.49 30.53
N LYS A 43 -62.45 23.01 31.58
CA LYS A 43 -61.91 22.61 32.89
C LYS A 43 -60.85 21.49 32.75
N ARG A 44 -59.65 21.74 33.30
CA ARG A 44 -58.54 20.77 33.46
C ARG A 44 -58.92 19.65 34.43
N ARG A 45 -58.76 18.40 34.02
CA ARG A 45 -58.45 17.29 34.94
C ARG A 45 -56.94 17.34 35.16
N LYS A 46 -56.48 17.53 36.40
CA LYS A 46 -55.04 17.38 36.73
C LYS A 46 -54.65 15.92 36.45
N HIS A 47 -53.78 15.70 35.46
CA HIS A 47 -53.13 14.42 35.23
C HIS A 47 -51.80 14.40 35.99
N ALA A 48 -51.42 13.25 36.54
CA ALA A 48 -50.16 13.10 37.28
C ALA A 48 -48.96 13.34 36.33
N SER A 49 -47.93 14.03 36.84
CA SER A 49 -46.70 14.31 36.08
C SER A 49 -46.00 13.00 35.73
N ILE A 50 -45.64 12.83 34.46
CA ILE A 50 -44.86 11.69 33.95
C ILE A 50 -43.38 11.92 34.18
N LEU A 51 -42.91 13.17 34.01
CA LEU A 51 -41.51 13.54 34.23
C LEU A 51 -41.14 13.72 35.71
N GLY A 52 -42.12 13.79 36.63
CA GLY A 52 -41.84 14.06 38.04
C GLY A 52 -41.07 15.37 38.22
N ASP A 53 -40.00 15.34 39.03
CA ASP A 53 -39.09 16.48 39.24
C ASP A 53 -38.06 16.65 38.10
N SER A 54 -37.97 15.70 37.16
CA SER A 54 -36.98 15.67 36.08
C SER A 54 -37.35 16.56 34.87
N GLY A 55 -38.50 17.21 34.89
CA GLY A 55 -38.94 18.12 33.83
C GLY A 55 -40.11 19.00 34.26
N THR A 56 -40.49 19.94 33.41
CA THR A 56 -41.51 20.95 33.74
C THR A 56 -42.83 20.69 33.04
N VAL A 57 -43.95 21.02 33.69
CA VAL A 57 -45.26 21.00 33.02
C VAL A 57 -45.40 22.29 32.23
N ASP A 58 -45.36 22.21 30.90
CA ASP A 58 -45.57 23.34 30.01
C ASP A 58 -46.83 23.16 29.13
N PRO A 59 -47.98 23.69 29.57
CA PRO A 59 -49.23 23.55 28.84
C PRO A 59 -49.30 24.39 27.55
N ASP A 60 -48.33 25.27 27.29
CA ASP A 60 -48.27 26.11 26.08
C ASP A 60 -47.10 25.70 25.16
N PHE A 61 -46.58 24.45 25.27
CA PHE A 61 -45.45 23.94 24.47
C PHE A 61 -45.61 24.21 22.97
N SER A 62 -46.78 23.91 22.42
CA SER A 62 -47.10 24.11 21.00
C SER A 62 -47.10 25.59 20.55
N ARG A 63 -47.09 26.55 21.49
CA ARG A 63 -46.92 27.99 21.21
C ARG A 63 -45.46 28.43 21.33
N ARG A 64 -44.66 27.80 22.20
CA ARG A 64 -43.23 28.08 22.38
C ARG A 64 -42.36 27.41 21.32
N TYR A 65 -42.73 26.22 20.84
CA TYR A 65 -41.99 25.49 19.82
C TYR A 65 -42.87 25.12 18.64
N ARG A 66 -42.50 25.57 17.43
CA ARG A 66 -43.16 25.21 16.19
C ARG A 66 -42.54 23.93 15.63
N LEU A 67 -43.24 22.80 15.76
CA LEU A 67 -42.79 21.53 15.20
C LEU A 67 -42.90 21.51 13.67
N GLY A 68 -41.79 21.23 12.99
CA GLY A 68 -41.65 21.07 11.55
C GLY A 68 -41.55 19.60 11.12
N ALA A 69 -40.68 19.32 10.15
CA ALA A 69 -40.54 17.99 9.54
C ALA A 69 -40.07 16.91 10.53
N GLU A 70 -40.52 15.67 10.32
CA GLU A 70 -40.07 14.49 11.08
C GLU A 70 -38.60 14.18 10.72
N LEU A 71 -37.75 14.10 11.75
CA LEU A 71 -36.33 13.79 11.62
C LEU A 71 -36.05 12.30 11.89
N GLY A 72 -36.90 11.62 12.66
CA GLY A 72 -36.74 10.19 12.92
C GLY A 72 -37.75 9.68 13.93
N ARG A 73 -37.90 8.36 14.04
CA ARG A 73 -38.88 7.72 14.91
C ARG A 73 -38.23 6.65 15.78
N GLY A 74 -38.19 6.91 17.09
CA GLY A 74 -37.75 5.94 18.09
C GLY A 74 -38.90 5.09 18.61
N GLU A 75 -38.57 4.04 19.37
CA GLU A 75 -39.53 3.10 19.98
C GLU A 75 -40.65 3.84 20.75
N PHE A 76 -40.30 4.86 21.53
CA PHE A 76 -41.24 5.58 22.38
C PHE A 76 -41.85 6.84 21.73
N GLY A 77 -41.13 7.56 20.87
CA GLY A 77 -41.54 8.87 20.37
C GLY A 77 -40.99 9.25 19.00
N VAL A 78 -41.54 10.33 18.44
CA VAL A 78 -41.16 10.88 17.14
C VAL A 78 -40.30 12.12 17.36
N THR A 79 -39.12 12.14 16.75
CA THR A 79 -38.25 13.32 16.73
C THR A 79 -38.57 14.15 15.51
N ARG A 80 -38.85 15.43 15.72
CA ARG A 80 -39.13 16.41 14.67
C ARG A 80 -38.18 17.59 14.80
N ARG A 81 -37.87 18.23 13.69
CA ARG A 81 -37.25 19.56 13.73
C ARG A 81 -38.25 20.50 14.39
N CYS A 82 -37.81 21.33 15.31
CA CYS A 82 -38.65 22.35 15.91
C CYS A 82 -37.95 23.71 15.84
N GLU A 83 -38.72 24.77 15.86
CA GLU A 83 -38.21 26.14 15.90
C GLU A 83 -38.72 26.81 17.17
N ASP A 84 -37.83 27.38 17.96
CA ASP A 84 -38.21 28.21 19.10
C ASP A 84 -38.94 29.46 18.58
N ALA A 85 -40.21 29.62 18.95
CA ALA A 85 -41.07 30.69 18.44
C ALA A 85 -40.68 32.09 18.93
N ALA A 86 -39.88 32.19 19.99
CA ALA A 86 -39.39 33.45 20.54
C ALA A 86 -38.04 33.87 19.92
N THR A 87 -37.15 32.91 19.66
CA THR A 87 -35.79 33.19 19.16
C THR A 87 -35.59 32.89 17.67
N GLY A 88 -36.46 32.09 17.06
CA GLY A 88 -36.30 31.57 15.68
C GLY A 88 -35.22 30.48 15.55
N GLU A 89 -34.69 29.97 16.68
CA GLU A 89 -33.62 28.98 16.67
C GLU A 89 -34.12 27.59 16.24
N ALA A 90 -33.39 26.96 15.31
CA ALA A 90 -33.71 25.62 14.84
C ALA A 90 -33.15 24.56 15.80
N LEU A 91 -34.04 23.70 16.28
CA LEU A 91 -33.80 22.66 17.28
C LEU A 91 -34.40 21.33 16.81
N ALA A 92 -34.21 20.27 17.60
CA ALA A 92 -34.96 19.04 17.45
C ALA A 92 -35.79 18.76 18.71
N CYS A 93 -37.00 18.27 18.53
CA CYS A 93 -37.88 17.87 19.62
C CYS A 93 -38.35 16.44 19.44
N LYS A 94 -38.03 15.58 20.42
CA LYS A 94 -38.58 14.23 20.54
C LYS A 94 -39.87 14.28 21.36
N THR A 95 -40.99 13.92 20.72
CA THR A 95 -42.31 13.90 21.36
C THR A 95 -42.79 12.48 21.60
N ILE A 96 -43.07 12.15 22.86
CA ILE A 96 -43.58 10.86 23.34
C ILE A 96 -45.03 11.07 23.79
N ARG A 97 -45.99 10.48 23.08
CA ARG A 97 -47.42 10.71 23.36
C ARG A 97 -47.83 10.12 24.71
N ARG A 98 -48.59 10.91 25.49
CA ARG A 98 -49.07 10.55 26.83
C ARG A 98 -49.86 9.23 26.84
N LYS A 99 -50.66 8.98 25.79
CA LYS A 99 -51.42 7.72 25.63
C LYS A 99 -50.55 6.46 25.53
N ARG A 100 -49.29 6.54 25.06
CA ARG A 100 -48.38 5.39 25.01
C ARG A 100 -47.84 5.04 26.39
N LEU A 101 -47.48 6.06 27.17
CA LEU A 101 -46.94 5.92 28.52
C LEU A 101 -47.99 5.48 29.56
N LEU A 102 -49.28 5.47 29.20
CA LEU A 102 -50.40 5.11 30.08
C LEU A 102 -51.04 3.74 29.77
N LEU A 103 -50.46 2.92 28.87
CA LEU A 103 -50.94 1.56 28.54
C LEU A 103 -50.26 0.49 29.42
N ARG A 104 -50.88 -0.69 29.57
CA ARG A 104 -50.68 -1.77 30.58
C ARG A 104 -49.25 -2.18 31.06
N ARG A 105 -48.14 -1.65 30.51
CA ARG A 105 -46.76 -1.71 31.04
C ARG A 105 -46.27 -0.38 31.68
N ALA A 106 -47.19 0.56 31.91
CA ALA A 106 -47.01 2.00 32.23
C ALA A 106 -46.04 2.44 33.35
N GLY A 107 -45.57 1.55 34.24
CA GLY A 107 -44.61 1.95 35.29
C GLY A 107 -43.18 2.07 34.76
N LEU A 108 -42.74 1.06 34.00
CA LEU A 108 -41.36 0.93 33.51
C LEU A 108 -41.05 1.95 32.41
N ASP A 109 -41.98 2.16 31.48
CA ASP A 109 -41.76 3.07 30.34
C ASP A 109 -41.65 4.54 30.79
N ALA A 110 -42.39 4.94 31.82
CA ALA A 110 -42.31 6.30 32.38
C ALA A 110 -41.00 6.53 33.16
N ASP A 111 -40.52 5.52 33.89
CA ASP A 111 -39.23 5.56 34.58
C ASP A 111 -38.05 5.55 33.60
N ASP A 112 -38.18 4.87 32.47
CA ASP A 112 -37.19 4.85 31.40
C ASP A 112 -37.11 6.20 30.69
N VAL A 113 -38.24 6.87 30.44
CA VAL A 113 -38.25 8.24 29.93
C VAL A 113 -37.61 9.22 30.92
N ARG A 114 -37.87 9.07 32.23
CA ARG A 114 -37.20 9.89 33.26
C ARG A 114 -35.69 9.66 33.30
N ARG A 115 -35.24 8.41 33.18
CA ARG A 115 -33.82 8.08 33.08
C ARG A 115 -33.16 8.63 31.81
N GLU A 116 -33.84 8.56 30.67
CA GLU A 116 -33.36 9.13 29.41
C GLU A 116 -33.12 10.64 29.54
N VAL A 117 -34.05 11.35 30.18
CA VAL A 117 -33.91 12.79 30.45
C VAL A 117 -32.70 13.07 31.35
N GLU A 118 -32.55 12.31 32.45
CA GLU A 118 -31.45 12.48 33.40
C GLU A 118 -30.08 12.23 32.77
N ILE A 119 -29.96 11.15 31.98
CA ILE A 119 -28.73 10.80 31.27
C ILE A 119 -28.38 11.91 30.26
N THR A 120 -29.35 12.33 29.44
CA THR A 120 -29.11 13.37 28.42
C THR A 120 -28.74 14.71 29.07
N ARG A 121 -29.32 15.04 30.23
CA ARG A 121 -28.97 16.25 30.99
C ARG A 121 -27.54 16.18 31.53
N ARG A 122 -27.13 15.06 32.13
CA ARG A 122 -25.75 14.87 32.61
C ARG A 122 -24.73 14.88 31.48
N MET A 123 -25.07 14.31 30.33
CA MET A 123 -24.24 14.39 29.12
C MET A 123 -24.12 15.83 28.59
N SER A 124 -25.17 16.65 28.75
CA SER A 124 -25.18 18.07 28.37
C SER A 124 -24.34 18.95 29.31
N GLU A 125 -24.32 18.61 30.60
CA GLU A 125 -23.57 19.30 31.65
C GLU A 125 -22.07 18.94 31.65
N ALA A 126 -21.69 17.76 31.13
CA ALA A 126 -20.31 17.27 31.04
C ALA A 126 -19.43 17.95 29.95
N GLY A 127 -19.82 19.11 29.42
CA GLY A 127 -18.89 20.09 28.86
C GLY A 127 -18.14 19.79 27.54
N GLY A 128 -18.45 18.71 26.81
CA GLY A 128 -17.81 18.40 25.51
C GLY A 128 -18.66 18.79 24.31
N GLY A 129 -18.37 19.93 23.66
CA GLY A 129 -19.07 20.35 22.45
C GLY A 129 -19.04 19.25 21.38
N ARG A 130 -20.24 18.80 20.95
CA ARG A 130 -20.59 17.78 19.93
C ARG A 130 -21.30 16.50 20.43
N VAL A 131 -21.84 16.49 21.65
CA VAL A 131 -22.90 15.54 22.07
C VAL A 131 -24.22 16.32 22.26
N VAL A 132 -25.36 15.67 21.97
CA VAL A 132 -26.72 16.27 21.97
C VAL A 132 -26.96 17.04 23.27
N ARG A 133 -27.09 18.38 23.17
CA ARG A 133 -27.39 19.21 24.34
C ARG A 133 -28.91 19.27 24.55
N LEU A 134 -29.39 18.75 25.67
CA LEU A 134 -30.78 18.86 26.11
C LEU A 134 -31.02 20.27 26.63
N ARG A 135 -31.84 21.03 25.89
CA ARG A 135 -32.22 22.39 26.24
C ARG A 135 -33.33 22.40 27.28
N GLU A 136 -34.36 21.60 27.08
CA GLU A 136 -35.39 21.37 28.09
C GLU A 136 -36.12 20.03 27.90
N ALA A 137 -36.64 19.50 28.99
CA ALA A 137 -37.59 18.39 28.99
C ALA A 137 -38.87 18.87 29.66
N CYS A 138 -39.97 18.87 28.91
CA CYS A 138 -41.25 19.36 29.40
C CYS A 138 -42.40 18.43 29.02
N GLU A 139 -43.53 18.56 29.70
CA GLU A 139 -44.73 17.78 29.42
C GLU A 139 -45.97 18.65 29.30
N ASP A 140 -46.86 18.28 28.38
CA ASP A 140 -48.15 18.93 28.15
C ASP A 140 -49.31 17.91 28.16
N ASP A 141 -50.51 18.34 27.77
CA ASP A 141 -51.68 17.45 27.74
C ASP A 141 -51.56 16.32 26.67
N ASP A 142 -50.71 16.48 25.66
CA ASP A 142 -50.51 15.55 24.55
C ASP A 142 -49.33 14.57 24.77
N GLY A 143 -48.28 14.96 25.48
CA GLY A 143 -47.11 14.12 25.69
C GLY A 143 -45.96 14.70 26.50
N VAL A 144 -44.84 13.97 26.50
CA VAL A 144 -43.54 14.40 26.99
C VAL A 144 -42.69 14.84 25.80
N HIS A 145 -42.03 15.98 25.92
CA HIS A 145 -41.26 16.64 24.87
C HIS A 145 -39.82 16.89 25.35
N LEU A 146 -38.85 16.33 24.65
CA LEU A 146 -37.42 16.56 24.88
C LEU A 146 -36.91 17.48 23.77
N VAL A 147 -36.57 18.71 24.12
CA VAL A 147 -36.04 19.72 23.19
C VAL A 147 -34.53 19.75 23.30
N VAL A 148 -33.86 19.49 22.18
CA VAL A 148 -32.40 19.38 22.09
C VAL A 148 -31.85 20.29 21.00
N GLU A 149 -30.63 20.76 21.19
CA GLU A 149 -29.89 21.54 20.18
C GLU A 149 -29.56 20.66 18.95
N LEU A 150 -29.71 21.22 17.74
CA LEU A 150 -29.25 20.57 16.51
C LEU A 150 -27.72 20.67 16.44
N CYS A 151 -27.00 19.57 16.69
CA CYS A 151 -25.56 19.54 16.51
C CYS A 151 -25.20 19.70 15.02
N GLU A 152 -24.25 20.57 14.70
CA GLU A 152 -23.70 20.69 13.34
C GLU A 152 -22.85 19.45 12.99
N GLY A 153 -23.41 18.56 12.16
CA GLY A 153 -22.70 17.56 11.35
C GLY A 153 -21.83 16.53 12.09
N GLY A 154 -22.35 15.32 12.30
CA GLY A 154 -21.60 14.19 12.83
C GLY A 154 -22.14 12.82 12.40
N GLU A 155 -21.24 11.95 11.93
CA GLU A 155 -21.44 10.59 11.38
C GLU A 155 -22.34 9.66 12.21
N LEU A 156 -22.50 9.88 13.51
CA LEU A 156 -23.34 9.05 14.36
C LEU A 156 -24.83 9.21 14.01
N PHE A 157 -25.29 10.45 13.77
CA PHE A 157 -26.68 10.70 13.37
C PHE A 157 -26.93 10.33 11.91
N ASP A 158 -25.95 10.51 11.03
CA ASP A 158 -26.03 10.07 9.63
C ASP A 158 -26.15 8.53 9.50
N ARG A 159 -25.51 7.77 10.39
CA ARG A 159 -25.66 6.30 10.46
C ARG A 159 -26.93 5.84 11.18
N ILE A 160 -27.44 6.62 12.13
CA ILE A 160 -28.78 6.40 12.71
C ILE A 160 -29.88 6.63 11.67
N PHE A 161 -29.68 7.57 10.73
CA PHE A 161 -30.54 7.77 9.56
C PHE A 161 -30.53 6.57 8.59
N GLU A 162 -29.44 5.81 8.51
CA GLU A 162 -29.27 4.66 7.59
C GLU A 162 -29.59 3.29 8.21
N ARG A 163 -29.59 3.14 9.55
CA ARG A 163 -29.84 1.86 10.23
C ARG A 163 -30.87 2.01 11.35
N GLU A 164 -32.09 1.54 11.08
CA GLU A 164 -33.20 1.50 12.03
C GLU A 164 -32.88 0.59 13.25
N HIS A 165 -32.43 1.20 14.37
CA HIS A 165 -32.46 0.75 15.78
C HIS A 165 -31.12 0.34 16.47
N TYR A 166 -30.70 1.13 17.46
CA TYR A 166 -29.91 0.71 18.64
C TYR A 166 -30.31 1.57 19.85
N SER A 167 -30.31 1.03 21.08
CA SER A 167 -30.62 1.80 22.30
C SER A 167 -29.37 2.02 23.18
N GLU A 168 -29.22 3.23 23.72
CA GLU A 168 -28.11 3.61 24.62
C GLU A 168 -28.06 2.73 25.90
N ARG A 169 -29.19 2.15 26.28
CA ARG A 169 -29.29 1.18 27.37
C ARG A 169 -28.56 -0.14 27.07
N ALA A 170 -28.54 -0.58 25.81
CA ALA A 170 -27.80 -1.77 25.40
C ALA A 170 -26.28 -1.51 25.42
N ALA A 171 -25.85 -0.31 25.03
CA ALA A 171 -24.44 0.08 25.06
C ALA A 171 -23.88 0.21 26.49
N ALA A 172 -24.65 0.80 27.42
CA ALA A 172 -24.23 0.94 28.82
C ALA A 172 -24.22 -0.39 29.59
N LYS A 173 -25.12 -1.31 29.25
CA LYS A 173 -25.20 -2.65 29.87
C LYS A 173 -24.00 -3.51 29.43
N LEU A 174 -23.65 -3.49 28.14
CA LEU A 174 -22.48 -4.18 27.59
C LEU A 174 -21.15 -3.67 28.17
N ALA A 175 -21.03 -2.35 28.41
CA ALA A 175 -19.83 -1.76 29.00
C ALA A 175 -19.57 -2.22 30.45
N ARG A 176 -20.61 -2.33 31.30
CA ARG A 176 -20.46 -2.87 32.67
C ARG A 176 -20.06 -4.34 32.67
N THR A 177 -20.66 -5.13 31.78
CA THR A 177 -20.36 -6.55 31.64
C THR A 177 -18.89 -6.81 31.28
N ILE A 178 -18.30 -5.99 30.42
CA ILE A 178 -16.87 -6.12 30.04
C ILE A 178 -15.96 -5.82 31.24
N VAL A 179 -16.34 -4.88 32.11
CA VAL A 179 -15.54 -4.50 33.29
C VAL A 179 -15.60 -5.59 34.37
N GLU A 180 -16.77 -6.16 34.65
CA GLU A 180 -16.95 -7.26 35.61
C GLU A 180 -16.15 -8.52 35.20
N VAL A 181 -16.13 -8.86 33.90
CA VAL A 181 -15.34 -9.98 33.35
C VAL A 181 -13.83 -9.71 33.46
N VAL A 182 -13.39 -8.45 33.37
CA VAL A 182 -11.96 -8.06 33.50
C VAL A 182 -11.49 -8.10 34.96
N GLN A 183 -12.34 -7.75 35.94
CA GLN A 183 -12.04 -7.86 37.37
C GLN A 183 -11.69 -9.30 37.78
N VAL A 184 -12.47 -10.29 37.32
CA VAL A 184 -12.22 -11.72 37.59
C VAL A 184 -10.88 -12.21 37.02
N VAL A 185 -10.44 -11.64 35.89
CA VAL A 185 -9.14 -11.94 35.27
C VAL A 185 -7.99 -11.20 35.98
N ALA A 186 -8.25 -10.06 36.63
CA ALA A 186 -7.24 -9.31 37.38
C ALA A 186 -6.83 -10.01 38.69
N MET A 187 -7.78 -10.71 39.34
CA MET A 187 -7.54 -11.43 40.60
C MET A 187 -6.70 -12.72 40.47
N ASN A 188 -6.32 -13.14 39.26
CA ASN A 188 -5.56 -14.37 38.98
C ASN A 188 -4.18 -14.11 38.33
N LEU A 189 -3.63 -12.90 38.46
CA LEU A 189 -2.31 -12.53 37.92
C LEU A 189 -1.16 -12.84 38.92
N PRO A 190 0.09 -13.04 38.46
CA PRO A 190 1.24 -13.22 39.33
C PRO A 190 1.43 -12.03 40.28
N THR A 191 1.65 -12.28 41.56
CA THR A 191 1.70 -11.28 42.65
C THR A 191 2.70 -10.14 42.38
N GLU A 192 3.79 -10.39 41.67
CA GLU A 192 4.84 -9.42 41.36
C GLU A 192 4.41 -8.26 40.42
N GLU A 193 3.38 -8.44 39.58
CA GLU A 193 2.87 -7.36 38.70
C GLU A 193 1.82 -6.49 39.39
N VAL A 194 1.00 -7.08 40.28
CA VAL A 194 -0.04 -6.38 41.04
C VAL A 194 0.60 -5.47 42.11
N ASP A 195 1.72 -5.89 42.70
CA ASP A 195 2.46 -5.12 43.70
C ASP A 195 2.93 -3.74 43.19
N GLN A 196 3.24 -3.60 41.90
CA GLN A 196 3.66 -2.32 41.31
C GLN A 196 2.51 -1.32 41.23
N TYR A 197 1.31 -1.77 40.87
CA TYR A 197 0.13 -0.90 40.81
C TYR A 197 -0.42 -0.58 42.20
N ASN A 198 -0.34 -1.54 43.13
CA ASN A 198 -0.65 -1.30 44.55
C ASN A 198 0.31 -0.27 45.17
N GLN A 199 1.61 -0.33 44.83
CA GLN A 199 2.57 0.67 45.27
C GLN A 199 2.28 2.05 44.67
N MET A 200 1.84 2.09 43.41
CA MET A 200 1.45 3.31 42.71
C MET A 200 0.18 3.94 43.31
N PHE A 201 -0.82 3.13 43.63
CA PHE A 201 -2.02 3.54 44.37
C PHE A 201 -1.64 4.21 45.69
N ARG A 202 -0.81 3.55 46.52
CA ARG A 202 -0.34 4.09 47.82
C ARG A 202 0.48 5.37 47.70
N THR A 203 1.15 5.61 46.58
CA THR A 203 1.89 6.87 46.37
C THR A 203 1.00 8.03 45.94
N MET A 204 -0.14 7.72 45.30
CA MET A 204 -1.13 8.71 44.87
C MET A 204 -2.12 9.04 45.98
N ASP A 205 -2.47 8.07 46.82
CA ASP A 205 -3.32 8.22 48.01
C ASP A 205 -2.55 9.01 49.08
N LYS A 206 -2.67 10.33 49.06
CA LYS A 206 -1.87 11.23 49.91
C LYS A 206 -2.40 11.31 51.33
N ASP A 207 -3.71 11.21 51.51
CA ASP A 207 -4.35 11.25 52.81
C ASP A 207 -4.46 9.84 53.46
N ASN A 208 -4.08 8.79 52.73
CA ASN A 208 -4.10 7.37 53.16
C ASN A 208 -5.49 6.93 53.60
N ASP A 209 -6.54 7.45 52.98
CA ASP A 209 -7.92 7.08 53.28
C ASP A 209 -8.33 5.76 52.59
N GLY A 210 -7.46 5.23 51.74
CA GLY A 210 -7.64 3.97 51.02
C GLY A 210 -8.40 4.12 49.70
N ASN A 211 -8.71 5.35 49.27
CA ASN A 211 -9.38 5.69 48.01
C ASN A 211 -8.61 6.81 47.28
N LEU A 212 -8.76 6.89 45.97
CA LEU A 212 -8.20 7.98 45.16
C LEU A 212 -9.31 8.93 44.76
N SER A 213 -9.28 10.13 45.34
CA SER A 213 -10.16 11.23 44.95
C SER A 213 -9.69 11.90 43.65
N LEU A 214 -10.54 12.76 43.09
CA LEU A 214 -10.18 13.57 41.92
C LEU A 214 -8.92 14.41 42.19
N GLU A 215 -8.74 14.90 43.42
CA GLU A 215 -7.58 15.71 43.79
C GLU A 215 -6.31 14.87 43.95
N ASP A 216 -6.41 13.64 44.48
CA ASP A 216 -5.27 12.71 44.56
C ASP A 216 -4.75 12.31 43.17
N LEU A 217 -5.67 12.11 42.22
CA LEU A 217 -5.32 11.80 40.84
C LEU A 217 -4.75 13.03 40.11
N LYS A 218 -5.30 14.24 40.33
CA LYS A 218 -4.74 15.50 39.79
C LYS A 218 -3.30 15.72 40.22
N GLU A 219 -3.00 15.47 41.49
CA GLU A 219 -1.64 15.63 42.01
C GLU A 219 -0.74 14.47 41.59
N GLY A 220 -1.26 13.24 41.56
CA GLY A 220 -0.57 12.02 41.16
C GLY A 220 -0.15 11.98 39.69
N PHE A 221 -0.90 12.64 38.78
CA PHE A 221 -0.63 12.62 37.33
C PHE A 221 0.22 13.79 36.79
N ARG A 222 0.92 14.56 37.64
CA ARG A 222 1.84 15.63 37.19
C ARG A 222 3.12 15.06 36.57
N ILE A 223 3.26 15.08 35.25
CA ILE A 223 4.51 14.67 34.56
C ILE A 223 5.39 15.88 34.26
N ASN A 224 6.64 15.89 34.76
CA ASN A 224 7.64 16.95 34.52
C ASN A 224 7.11 18.38 34.79
N GLY A 225 6.15 18.53 35.71
CA GLY A 225 5.53 19.80 36.05
C GLY A 225 4.36 20.24 35.13
N HIS A 226 3.93 19.42 34.17
CA HIS A 226 2.76 19.71 33.35
C HIS A 226 1.48 19.04 33.93
N PRO A 227 0.41 19.81 34.20
CA PRO A 227 -0.86 19.27 34.68
C PRO A 227 -1.62 18.55 33.54
N VAL A 228 -2.11 17.35 33.80
CA VAL A 228 -3.08 16.66 32.94
C VAL A 228 -4.43 17.40 33.04
N PRO A 229 -5.16 17.64 31.94
CA PRO A 229 -6.44 18.34 31.96
C PRO A 229 -7.44 17.65 32.92
N GLU A 230 -8.05 18.42 33.81
CA GLU A 230 -8.96 17.91 34.84
C GLU A 230 -10.13 17.06 34.30
N GLU A 231 -10.62 17.40 33.11
CA GLU A 231 -11.71 16.66 32.45
C GLU A 231 -11.28 15.24 32.03
N GLU A 232 -10.00 15.01 31.72
CA GLU A 232 -9.47 13.68 31.43
C GLU A 232 -9.35 12.82 32.69
N ILE A 233 -9.04 13.44 33.83
CA ILE A 233 -8.96 12.76 35.13
C ILE A 233 -10.36 12.41 35.64
N LYS A 234 -11.34 13.30 35.48
CA LYS A 234 -12.75 13.01 35.79
C LYS A 234 -13.30 11.86 34.95
N MET A 235 -12.92 11.78 33.68
CA MET A 235 -13.32 10.67 32.80
C MET A 235 -12.72 9.33 33.26
N LEU A 236 -11.47 9.33 33.73
CA LEU A 236 -10.81 8.12 34.26
C LEU A 236 -11.49 7.65 35.55
N LEU A 237 -11.85 8.59 36.42
CA LEU A 237 -12.59 8.33 37.66
C LEU A 237 -13.98 7.75 37.38
N GLN A 238 -14.72 8.35 36.44
CA GLN A 238 -16.04 7.85 36.01
C GLN A 238 -16.00 6.48 35.32
N ALA A 239 -14.90 6.15 34.64
CA ALA A 239 -14.73 4.86 33.98
C ALA A 239 -14.30 3.75 34.94
N GLY A 240 -13.66 4.12 36.06
CA GLY A 240 -13.09 3.18 37.03
C GLY A 240 -13.89 2.94 38.29
N ASP A 241 -14.73 3.88 38.69
CA ASP A 241 -15.55 3.83 39.91
C ASP A 241 -16.79 2.97 39.64
N ILE A 242 -16.58 1.67 39.66
CA ILE A 242 -17.57 0.63 39.34
C ILE A 242 -18.67 0.64 40.39
N HIS A 243 -18.31 0.94 41.64
CA HIS A 243 -19.22 0.95 42.77
C HIS A 243 -19.96 2.30 42.94
N GLY A 244 -19.61 3.32 42.16
CA GLY A 244 -20.27 4.63 42.13
C GLY A 244 -20.07 5.44 43.41
N SER A 245 -18.93 5.22 44.07
CA SER A 245 -18.53 5.82 45.34
C SER A 245 -18.07 7.28 45.19
N GLY A 246 -17.73 7.72 43.97
CA GLY A 246 -17.14 9.01 43.63
C GLY A 246 -15.62 9.05 43.76
N THR A 247 -14.98 7.93 44.09
CA THR A 247 -13.53 7.75 44.29
C THR A 247 -13.11 6.39 43.71
N LEU A 248 -11.81 6.16 43.48
CA LEU A 248 -11.33 4.83 43.06
C LEU A 248 -10.68 4.11 44.23
N ASP A 249 -11.18 2.95 44.60
CA ASP A 249 -10.46 2.09 45.54
C ASP A 249 -9.25 1.41 44.85
N CYS A 250 -8.42 0.71 45.65
CA CYS A 250 -7.22 0.06 45.15
C CYS A 250 -7.53 -1.01 44.09
N GLU A 251 -8.64 -1.74 44.22
CA GLU A 251 -9.02 -2.77 43.25
C GLU A 251 -9.54 -2.15 41.95
N GLU A 252 -10.36 -1.11 42.04
CA GLU A 252 -10.88 -0.33 40.92
C GLU A 252 -9.76 0.36 40.14
N PHE A 253 -8.85 1.03 40.83
CA PHE A 253 -7.70 1.71 40.23
C PHE A 253 -6.77 0.73 39.49
N VAL A 254 -6.43 -0.40 40.12
CA VAL A 254 -5.61 -1.43 39.49
C VAL A 254 -6.34 -2.06 38.30
N THR A 255 -7.65 -2.28 38.40
CA THR A 255 -8.48 -2.84 37.32
C THR A 255 -8.50 -1.94 36.08
N VAL A 256 -8.65 -0.63 36.24
CA VAL A 256 -8.62 0.34 35.13
C VAL A 256 -7.25 0.34 34.43
N LEU A 257 -6.17 0.39 35.21
CA LEU A 257 -4.81 0.40 34.67
C LEU A 257 -4.48 -0.92 33.95
N LEU A 258 -4.94 -2.05 34.47
CA LEU A 258 -4.82 -3.35 33.82
C LEU A 258 -5.67 -3.46 32.55
N HIS A 259 -6.88 -2.88 32.52
CA HIS A 259 -7.72 -2.82 31.32
C HIS A 259 -7.00 -2.07 30.19
N ILE A 260 -6.38 -0.93 30.50
CA ILE A 260 -5.59 -0.11 29.55
C ILE A 260 -4.34 -0.88 29.06
N LYS A 261 -3.63 -1.59 29.95
CA LYS A 261 -2.48 -2.45 29.59
C LYS A 261 -2.88 -3.69 28.79
N LYS A 262 -4.06 -4.29 29.05
CA LYS A 262 -4.58 -5.47 28.33
C LYS A 262 -5.07 -5.13 26.92
N LEU A 263 -5.67 -3.95 26.71
CA LEU A 263 -6.08 -3.48 25.37
C LEU A 263 -4.90 -3.21 24.42
N SER A 264 -3.69 -3.10 24.96
CA SER A 264 -2.46 -2.86 24.19
C SER A 264 -1.58 -4.11 24.04
N ASN A 265 -1.91 -5.25 24.66
CA ASN A 265 -1.03 -6.42 24.68
C ASN A 265 -1.77 -7.76 24.46
N ASP A 266 -1.51 -8.39 23.31
CA ASP A 266 -2.22 -9.58 22.80
C ASP A 266 -1.97 -10.88 23.60
N GLU A 267 -0.99 -10.92 24.50
CA GLU A 267 -0.59 -12.15 25.22
C GLU A 267 -1.58 -12.60 26.32
N TYR A 268 -2.45 -11.70 26.82
CA TYR A 268 -3.30 -11.95 27.99
C TYR A 268 -4.66 -12.56 27.64
N LEU A 269 -5.17 -12.32 26.44
CA LEU A 269 -6.50 -12.79 26.02
C LEU A 269 -6.61 -14.31 25.90
N PRO A 270 -5.61 -15.04 25.36
CA PRO A 270 -5.65 -16.51 25.36
C PRO A 270 -5.62 -17.13 26.78
N LYS A 271 -5.00 -16.45 27.75
CA LYS A 271 -4.93 -16.93 29.15
C LYS A 271 -6.26 -16.73 29.86
N ALA A 272 -6.93 -15.59 29.63
CA ALA A 272 -8.26 -15.30 30.17
C ALA A 272 -9.33 -16.25 29.60
N PHE A 273 -9.30 -16.53 28.30
CA PHE A 273 -10.24 -17.47 27.69
C PHE A 273 -10.14 -18.87 28.31
N LYS A 274 -8.90 -19.37 28.49
CA LYS A 274 -8.63 -20.66 29.15
C LYS A 274 -9.04 -20.71 30.63
N PHE A 275 -9.27 -19.57 31.27
CA PHE A 275 -9.76 -19.54 32.65
C PHE A 275 -11.28 -19.80 32.69
N PHE A 276 -12.01 -19.24 31.72
CA PHE A 276 -13.46 -19.44 31.60
C PHE A 276 -13.81 -20.78 30.93
N ASP A 277 -13.05 -21.23 29.94
CA ASP A 277 -13.18 -22.55 29.30
C ASP A 277 -12.53 -23.64 30.18
N LYS A 278 -13.27 -24.08 31.21
CA LYS A 278 -12.75 -24.99 32.25
C LYS A 278 -12.59 -26.41 31.74
N ASP A 279 -13.51 -26.87 30.91
CA ASP A 279 -13.45 -28.20 30.32
C ASP A 279 -12.50 -28.28 29.11
N LYS A 280 -11.98 -27.13 28.65
CA LYS A 280 -11.02 -26.95 27.56
C LYS A 280 -11.58 -27.39 26.22
N ASN A 281 -12.89 -27.30 26.05
CA ASN A 281 -13.58 -27.65 24.81
C ASN A 281 -13.46 -26.55 23.73
N GLY A 282 -12.90 -25.39 24.08
CA GLY A 282 -12.66 -24.27 23.17
C GLY A 282 -13.81 -23.26 23.09
N PHE A 283 -14.82 -23.40 23.95
CA PHE A 283 -15.98 -22.53 24.08
C PHE A 283 -16.20 -22.20 25.55
N ILE A 284 -16.76 -21.03 25.83
CA ILE A 284 -17.25 -20.69 27.16
C ILE A 284 -18.75 -20.91 27.15
N GLU A 285 -19.21 -21.91 27.89
CA GLU A 285 -20.63 -22.22 28.04
C GLU A 285 -21.26 -21.50 29.24
N MET A 286 -22.59 -21.41 29.25
CA MET A 286 -23.38 -20.78 30.32
C MET A 286 -22.97 -21.26 31.73
N ALA A 287 -22.79 -22.58 31.90
CA ALA A 287 -22.43 -23.16 33.19
C ALA A 287 -21.04 -22.70 33.65
N GLU A 288 -20.08 -22.63 32.75
CA GLU A 288 -18.70 -22.24 33.05
C GLU A 288 -18.60 -20.74 33.33
N LEU A 289 -19.37 -19.93 32.61
CA LEU A 289 -19.47 -18.49 32.84
C LEU A 289 -20.16 -18.19 34.18
N MET A 290 -21.25 -18.90 34.51
CA MET A 290 -21.91 -18.80 35.82
C MET A 290 -21.03 -19.28 36.98
N GLU A 291 -20.19 -20.30 36.76
CA GLU A 291 -19.25 -20.81 37.77
C GLU A 291 -18.07 -19.84 37.98
N ALA A 292 -17.54 -19.26 36.91
CA ALA A 292 -16.44 -18.30 36.96
C ALA A 292 -16.84 -16.97 37.61
N LEU A 293 -18.11 -16.56 37.49
CA LEU A 293 -18.68 -15.35 38.12
C LEU A 293 -19.20 -15.60 39.55
N GLY A 294 -18.67 -16.63 40.24
CA GLY A 294 -19.22 -17.25 41.47
C GLY A 294 -19.46 -16.40 42.74
N ASP A 295 -19.86 -17.10 43.80
CA ASP A 295 -20.77 -16.69 44.89
C ASP A 295 -20.52 -15.37 45.67
N GLY A 296 -21.60 -14.59 45.82
CA GLY A 296 -21.72 -13.36 46.62
C GLY A 296 -23.14 -12.76 46.51
N GLU A 297 -23.42 -11.65 47.22
CA GLU A 297 -24.76 -11.00 47.28
C GLU A 297 -25.29 -10.48 45.92
N LEU A 298 -24.48 -10.52 44.86
CA LEU A 298 -24.79 -10.06 43.50
C LEU A 298 -24.63 -11.17 42.44
N LYS A 299 -24.89 -12.44 42.76
CA LYS A 299 -24.86 -13.52 41.77
C LYS A 299 -25.77 -13.18 40.58
N PRO A 300 -25.23 -13.02 39.35
CA PRO A 300 -26.05 -12.69 38.19
C PRO A 300 -27.01 -13.85 37.91
N ASN A 301 -28.28 -13.53 37.64
CA ASN A 301 -29.28 -14.55 37.33
C ASN A 301 -29.06 -15.14 35.93
N GLU A 302 -29.58 -16.35 35.68
CA GLU A 302 -29.44 -17.05 34.38
C GLU A 302 -29.92 -16.21 33.19
N GLN A 303 -30.86 -15.29 33.40
CA GLN A 303 -31.36 -14.41 32.34
C GLN A 303 -30.31 -13.38 31.91
N VAL A 304 -29.54 -12.83 32.85
CA VAL A 304 -28.46 -11.88 32.58
C VAL A 304 -27.34 -12.58 31.83
N VAL A 305 -26.93 -13.77 32.26
CA VAL A 305 -25.85 -14.51 31.59
C VAL A 305 -26.28 -14.98 30.20
N ASN A 306 -27.56 -15.33 30.00
CA ASN A 306 -28.10 -15.64 28.67
C ASN A 306 -28.11 -14.41 27.75
N ASP A 307 -28.41 -13.23 28.29
CA ASP A 307 -28.32 -11.99 27.52
C ASP A 307 -26.88 -11.71 27.10
N ILE A 308 -25.89 -11.97 27.98
CA ILE A 308 -24.45 -11.82 27.68
C ILE A 308 -24.04 -12.75 26.54
N ILE A 309 -24.36 -14.05 26.66
CA ILE A 309 -24.04 -15.01 25.60
C ILE A 309 -24.70 -14.60 24.30
N ARG A 310 -26.00 -14.28 24.29
CA ARG A 310 -26.72 -13.86 23.08
C ARG A 310 -26.15 -12.60 22.41
N GLU A 311 -25.56 -11.69 23.18
CA GLU A 311 -24.98 -10.45 22.65
C GLU A 311 -23.58 -10.67 22.04
N VAL A 312 -22.84 -11.65 22.56
CA VAL A 312 -21.45 -11.95 22.19
C VAL A 312 -21.37 -13.02 21.10
N ASP A 313 -22.26 -14.00 21.17
CA ASP A 313 -22.46 -15.11 20.24
C ASP A 313 -22.96 -14.57 18.89
N LYS A 314 -22.02 -14.44 17.96
CA LYS A 314 -22.23 -13.86 16.63
C LYS A 314 -22.88 -14.86 15.69
N ASP A 315 -22.58 -16.14 15.84
CA ASP A 315 -23.08 -17.19 14.97
C ASP A 315 -24.34 -17.90 15.50
N LYS A 316 -24.76 -17.54 16.72
CA LYS A 316 -25.99 -17.97 17.42
C LYS A 316 -25.98 -19.45 17.80
N ASP A 317 -24.81 -20.01 18.09
CA ASP A 317 -24.66 -21.41 18.48
C ASP A 317 -24.94 -21.68 19.98
N GLY A 318 -25.17 -20.61 20.75
CA GLY A 318 -25.47 -20.61 22.17
C GLY A 318 -24.25 -20.66 23.09
N ARG A 319 -23.04 -20.47 22.55
CA ARG A 319 -21.75 -20.55 23.26
C ARG A 319 -20.88 -19.35 22.88
N ILE A 320 -19.79 -19.13 23.61
CA ILE A 320 -18.83 -18.05 23.28
C ILE A 320 -17.51 -18.68 22.87
N SER A 321 -17.17 -18.60 21.58
CA SER A 321 -15.88 -19.05 21.05
C SER A 321 -14.74 -18.07 21.40
N TYR A 322 -13.48 -18.49 21.30
CA TYR A 322 -12.34 -17.59 21.53
C TYR A 322 -12.36 -16.33 20.65
N PRO A 323 -12.67 -16.41 19.34
CA PRO A 323 -12.82 -15.21 18.50
C PRO A 323 -13.95 -14.28 18.94
N GLU A 324 -15.06 -14.81 19.45
CA GLU A 324 -16.18 -14.01 19.97
C GLU A 324 -15.83 -13.38 21.32
N PHE A 325 -15.16 -14.12 22.20
CA PHE A 325 -14.57 -13.62 23.42
C PHE A 325 -13.52 -12.55 23.15
N GLU A 326 -12.65 -12.76 22.16
CA GLU A 326 -11.66 -11.78 21.71
C GLU A 326 -12.35 -10.55 21.09
N LEU A 327 -13.41 -10.73 20.29
CA LEU A 327 -14.22 -9.66 19.74
C LEU A 327 -14.99 -8.88 20.81
N MET A 328 -15.42 -9.54 21.89
CA MET A 328 -16.02 -8.90 23.06
C MET A 328 -14.98 -8.07 23.81
N MET A 329 -13.80 -8.64 24.05
CA MET A 329 -12.73 -8.02 24.85
C MET A 329 -11.91 -6.96 24.09
N LYS A 330 -11.78 -7.10 22.76
CA LYS A 330 -11.12 -6.16 21.85
C LYS A 330 -12.11 -5.30 21.06
N GLY A 331 -13.41 -5.51 21.22
CA GLY A 331 -14.52 -4.88 20.50
C GLY A 331 -14.51 -4.96 18.94
N GLY A 332 -15.69 -5.07 18.33
CA GLY A 332 -15.91 -5.05 16.86
C GLY A 332 -15.57 -3.72 16.14
N SER A 333 -15.42 -3.72 14.83
CA SER A 333 -14.94 -2.56 14.04
C SER A 333 -15.70 -1.22 14.21
N ASP A 334 -16.92 -1.19 14.75
CA ASP A 334 -17.72 0.04 14.92
C ASP A 334 -17.34 0.86 16.18
N TRP A 335 -16.93 0.25 17.29
CA TRP A 335 -16.48 1.04 18.45
C TRP A 335 -15.10 1.65 18.18
N ARG A 336 -14.19 1.00 17.43
CA ARG A 336 -12.82 1.52 17.15
C ARG A 336 -12.79 2.91 16.47
N ASN A 337 -13.84 3.28 15.74
CA ASN A 337 -13.95 4.62 15.15
C ASN A 337 -14.60 5.64 16.10
N ALA A 338 -15.43 5.19 17.05
CA ALA A 338 -15.99 6.04 18.10
C ALA A 338 -15.01 6.24 19.28
N SER A 339 -14.30 5.19 19.69
CA SER A 339 -13.29 5.24 20.75
C SER A 339 -11.97 5.88 20.32
N ARG A 340 -11.65 5.94 19.01
CA ARG A 340 -10.60 6.85 18.50
C ARG A 340 -10.92 8.34 18.70
N ARG A 341 -12.19 8.71 18.93
CA ARG A 341 -12.59 10.09 19.23
C ARG A 341 -12.87 10.34 20.72
N PHE A 342 -12.85 9.31 21.57
CA PHE A 342 -13.24 9.44 22.99
C PHE A 342 -12.33 8.76 24.02
N LEU A 343 -11.32 7.99 23.62
CA LEU A 343 -10.22 7.64 24.52
C LEU A 343 -8.91 8.21 23.99
N VAL A 344 -8.31 8.99 24.86
CA VAL A 344 -7.03 9.70 24.79
C VAL A 344 -5.89 8.66 24.72
N GLN A 345 -5.86 7.80 23.70
CA GLN A 345 -4.93 6.66 23.65
C GLN A 345 -3.48 7.12 23.42
N GLU A 346 -3.23 8.13 22.59
CA GLU A 346 -1.85 8.57 22.34
C GLU A 346 -1.23 9.28 23.55
N THR A 347 -2.03 10.04 24.30
CA THR A 347 -1.58 10.78 25.50
C THR A 347 -1.55 9.91 26.75
N LEU A 348 -2.47 8.94 26.94
CA LEU A 348 -2.40 7.96 28.05
C LEU A 348 -1.36 6.85 27.83
N ILE A 349 -1.12 6.41 26.59
CA ILE A 349 0.00 5.48 26.30
C ILE A 349 1.34 6.21 26.52
N ALA A 350 1.44 7.49 26.15
CA ALA A 350 2.59 8.32 26.53
C ALA A 350 2.70 8.48 28.06
N LEU A 351 1.59 8.68 28.78
CA LEU A 351 1.52 8.74 30.25
C LEU A 351 1.97 7.42 30.92
N CYS A 352 1.50 6.26 30.45
CA CYS A 352 1.87 4.94 30.96
C CYS A 352 3.32 4.57 30.65
N LEU A 353 3.85 5.02 29.50
CA LEU A 353 5.28 4.90 29.17
C LEU A 353 6.13 5.84 30.05
N LEU A 354 5.62 7.01 30.43
CA LEU A 354 6.29 7.98 31.32
C LEU A 354 6.22 7.59 32.81
N LEU A 355 5.14 6.94 33.26
CA LEU A 355 4.96 6.43 34.62
C LEU A 355 5.64 5.09 34.89
N SER A 356 6.19 4.45 33.86
CA SER A 356 7.04 3.26 33.99
C SER A 356 8.47 3.55 34.50
N PHE A 357 8.76 4.79 34.90
CA PHE A 357 9.94 5.20 35.64
C PHE A 357 9.54 6.05 36.86
N PRO A 358 9.92 5.70 38.11
CA PRO A 358 9.71 6.60 39.23
C PRO A 358 10.77 7.72 39.26
N PRO A 359 10.40 9.01 39.33
CA PRO A 359 11.27 10.08 39.77
C PRO A 359 11.15 10.30 41.29
N GLY A 360 12.17 9.87 42.04
CA GLY A 360 12.60 10.39 43.33
C GLY A 360 11.55 10.75 44.41
N ILE A 361 11.33 9.82 45.35
CA ILE A 361 11.18 10.20 46.77
C ILE A 361 12.58 10.14 47.38
N ALA A 362 13.21 11.30 47.52
CA ALA A 362 14.32 11.46 48.43
C ALA A 362 13.76 11.81 49.82
N SER A 363 14.08 10.93 50.78
CA SER A 363 14.24 11.22 52.20
C SER A 363 13.00 11.41 53.08
N ILE A 364 12.52 10.31 53.67
CA ILE A 364 12.50 10.15 55.13
C ILE A 364 13.02 8.74 55.47
N HIS A 365 13.93 8.66 56.42
CA HIS A 365 14.79 7.51 56.75
C HIS A 365 14.04 6.20 57.07
N SER A 366 14.39 5.15 56.35
CA SER A 366 14.55 3.80 56.90
C SER A 366 15.70 3.11 56.13
N SER A 367 16.77 2.82 56.86
CA SER A 367 17.99 2.21 56.37
C SER A 367 17.74 0.88 55.65
N THR A 368 17.76 0.90 54.32
CA THR A 368 17.98 -0.30 53.50
C THR A 368 19.03 0.05 52.45
N LEU A 369 20.06 -0.78 52.34
CA LEU A 369 21.30 -0.49 51.63
C LEU A 369 21.05 -0.05 50.18
N ASN A 370 21.57 1.12 49.82
CA ASN A 370 21.67 1.59 48.44
C ASN A 370 22.59 0.61 47.69
N MET A 371 22.03 -0.36 46.97
CA MET A 371 22.81 -1.30 46.16
C MET A 371 23.32 -0.57 44.92
N SER A 372 24.51 0.02 45.04
CA SER A 372 25.24 0.64 43.94
C SER A 372 25.73 -0.42 42.96
N CYS A 373 25.78 -0.08 41.67
CA CYS A 373 26.43 -0.91 40.65
C CYS A 373 27.81 -1.45 41.08
N ILE A 374 28.04 -2.73 40.81
CA ILE A 374 29.29 -3.42 41.13
C ILE A 374 30.46 -2.81 40.35
N LEU A 375 31.57 -2.57 41.05
CA LEU A 375 32.74 -1.87 40.51
C LEU A 375 33.29 -2.54 39.25
N GLU A 376 33.36 -3.86 39.24
CA GLU A 376 33.85 -4.66 38.13
C GLU A 376 32.92 -4.60 36.91
N GLU A 377 31.59 -4.70 37.12
CA GLU A 377 30.59 -4.60 36.04
C GLU A 377 30.57 -3.19 35.44
N ARG A 378 30.69 -2.16 36.29
CA ARG A 378 30.85 -0.77 35.87
C ARG A 378 32.11 -0.57 35.02
N ALA A 379 33.23 -1.16 35.42
CA ALA A 379 34.48 -1.08 34.67
C ALA A 379 34.32 -1.71 33.28
N ALA A 380 33.69 -2.87 33.20
CA ALA A 380 33.39 -3.54 31.92
C ALA A 380 32.50 -2.67 31.01
N LEU A 381 31.44 -2.06 31.56
CA LEU A 381 30.57 -1.15 30.80
C LEU A 381 31.32 0.10 30.30
N LEU A 382 32.18 0.69 31.12
CA LEU A 382 33.00 1.82 30.68
C LEU A 382 34.02 1.42 29.61
N SER A 383 34.55 0.19 29.65
CA SER A 383 35.40 -0.37 28.59
C SER A 383 34.60 -0.51 27.28
N ILE A 384 33.38 -1.05 27.34
CA ILE A 384 32.46 -1.13 26.19
C ILE A 384 32.23 0.27 25.60
N LYS A 385 31.91 1.27 26.44
CA LYS A 385 31.75 2.66 26.00
C LYS A 385 33.00 3.20 25.30
N ALA A 386 34.19 2.92 25.82
CA ALA A 386 35.45 3.37 25.21
C ALA A 386 35.73 2.69 23.87
N SER A 387 35.30 1.44 23.69
CA SER A 387 35.45 0.67 22.45
C SER A 387 34.50 1.10 21.32
N LEU A 388 33.42 1.82 21.66
CA LEU A 388 32.47 2.39 20.72
C LEU A 388 32.94 3.79 20.31
N LEU A 389 33.72 3.89 19.23
CA LEU A 389 34.21 5.17 18.69
C LEU A 389 33.03 6.12 18.39
N ASP A 390 32.82 7.15 19.21
CA ASP A 390 31.78 8.19 19.05
C ASP A 390 32.38 9.51 18.52
N PRO A 391 32.59 9.65 17.20
CA PRO A 391 33.15 10.88 16.63
C PRO A 391 32.19 12.09 16.65
N ASN A 392 30.91 11.89 16.97
CA ASN A 392 29.87 12.93 16.84
C ASN A 392 29.11 13.24 18.15
N ASN A 393 29.51 12.63 19.28
CA ASN A 393 28.93 12.86 20.61
C ASN A 393 27.41 12.63 20.64
N TYR A 394 26.97 11.48 20.12
CA TYR A 394 25.54 11.14 20.07
C TYR A 394 24.99 10.89 21.49
N PHE A 395 23.87 11.54 21.81
CA PHE A 395 23.24 11.59 23.14
C PHE A 395 22.94 10.24 23.84
N TYR A 396 23.06 9.07 23.20
CA TYR A 396 22.61 7.79 23.76
C TYR A 396 23.52 7.25 24.89
N LEU A 397 24.84 7.37 24.76
CA LEU A 397 25.82 6.93 25.78
C LEU A 397 26.23 8.05 26.75
N SER A 398 25.61 9.23 26.63
CA SER A 398 25.87 10.40 27.47
C SER A 398 25.52 10.15 28.95
N SER A 399 24.52 9.29 29.21
CA SER A 399 24.13 8.94 30.58
C SER A 399 25.14 8.03 31.28
N TRP A 400 26.09 7.43 30.57
CA TRP A 400 27.06 6.48 31.12
C TRP A 400 28.20 7.23 31.84
N GLN A 401 27.85 7.87 32.94
CA GLN A 401 28.73 8.67 33.80
C GLN A 401 28.26 8.58 35.26
N GLY A 402 29.16 8.81 36.22
CA GLY A 402 28.86 8.66 37.65
C GLY A 402 29.18 7.28 38.22
N GLN A 403 28.76 7.02 39.47
CA GLN A 403 29.10 5.79 40.20
C GLN A 403 28.07 4.66 40.04
N ASP A 404 26.80 4.98 39.84
CA ASP A 404 25.75 3.98 39.75
C ASP A 404 25.38 3.65 38.30
N CYS A 405 25.98 2.58 37.75
CA CYS A 405 25.68 2.14 36.38
C CYS A 405 24.25 1.63 36.19
N CYS A 406 23.53 1.28 37.27
CA CYS A 406 22.15 0.81 37.17
C CYS A 406 21.17 1.93 36.77
N SER A 407 21.60 3.19 36.88
CA SER A 407 20.88 4.37 36.39
C SER A 407 21.17 4.72 34.92
N TRP A 408 22.12 4.03 34.28
CA TRP A 408 22.54 4.35 32.92
C TRP A 408 21.53 3.85 31.89
N LYS A 409 21.22 4.68 30.90
CA LYS A 409 20.32 4.33 29.80
C LYS A 409 20.80 3.07 29.08
N GLY A 410 19.91 2.10 28.93
CA GLY A 410 20.22 0.81 28.31
C GLY A 410 20.75 -0.26 29.27
N ILE A 411 20.93 0.04 30.56
CA ILE A 411 21.32 -0.94 31.58
C ILE A 411 20.16 -1.19 32.53
N ARG A 412 19.94 -2.45 32.90
CA ARG A 412 19.04 -2.83 34.00
C ARG A 412 19.78 -3.76 34.95
N CYS A 413 19.64 -3.49 36.24
CA CYS A 413 20.22 -4.32 37.30
C CYS A 413 19.18 -5.15 38.04
N SER A 414 19.64 -6.22 38.68
CA SER A 414 18.89 -7.01 39.65
C SER A 414 18.55 -6.15 40.87
N GLN A 415 17.26 -6.08 41.21
CA GLN A 415 16.78 -5.38 42.41
C GLN A 415 17.25 -6.04 43.71
N LYS A 416 17.75 -7.29 43.66
CA LYS A 416 18.21 -8.05 44.84
C LYS A 416 19.71 -7.96 45.07
N THR A 417 20.52 -7.79 44.02
CA THR A 417 21.98 -7.91 44.10
C THR A 417 22.75 -6.73 43.52
N GLY A 418 22.08 -5.83 42.80
CA GLY A 418 22.73 -4.71 42.10
C GLY A 418 23.51 -5.10 40.84
N ASN A 419 23.54 -6.39 40.47
CA ASN A 419 24.22 -6.89 39.28
C ASN A 419 23.48 -6.50 37.99
N VAL A 420 24.22 -6.26 36.90
CA VAL A 420 23.68 -5.97 35.56
C VAL A 420 23.05 -7.23 34.94
N VAL A 421 21.74 -7.20 34.72
CA VAL A 421 20.97 -8.33 34.15
C VAL A 421 20.54 -8.10 32.70
N LYS A 422 20.52 -6.86 32.22
CA LYS A 422 20.21 -6.53 30.81
C LYS A 422 21.04 -5.38 30.29
N LEU A 423 21.47 -5.52 29.04
CA LEU A 423 22.17 -4.51 28.26
C LEU A 423 21.48 -4.30 26.91
N ASP A 424 21.01 -3.08 26.65
CA ASP A 424 20.27 -2.68 25.46
C ASP A 424 20.93 -1.47 24.77
N LEU A 425 21.57 -1.75 23.64
CA LEU A 425 22.29 -0.78 22.80
C LEU A 425 21.74 -0.72 21.37
N ARG A 426 20.42 -0.95 21.22
CA ARG A 426 19.73 -0.93 19.92
C ARG A 426 19.84 0.41 19.18
N ARG A 427 20.04 0.35 17.85
CA ARG A 427 19.96 1.48 16.89
C ARG A 427 20.93 2.64 17.18
N ILE A 428 22.12 2.35 17.70
CA ILE A 428 23.22 3.31 17.76
C ILE A 428 23.80 3.46 16.33
N ASN A 429 23.22 4.42 15.57
CA ASN A 429 23.41 4.80 14.15
C ASN A 429 24.54 4.12 13.31
N PRO A 430 24.29 3.50 12.13
CA PRO A 430 25.23 2.59 11.43
C PRO A 430 26.40 3.22 10.63
N GLY A 431 26.58 4.54 10.65
CA GLY A 431 27.45 5.22 9.69
C GLY A 431 28.96 5.16 9.96
N ASN A 432 29.40 5.13 11.22
CA ASN A 432 30.81 5.36 11.57
C ASN A 432 31.33 4.64 12.84
N PHE A 433 30.56 3.75 13.47
CA PHE A 433 31.05 2.99 14.63
C PHE A 433 31.90 1.79 14.18
N VAL A 434 33.04 1.59 14.83
CA VAL A 434 33.89 0.39 14.67
C VAL A 434 34.18 -0.15 16.07
N ALA A 435 33.35 -1.07 16.56
CA ALA A 435 33.66 -1.85 17.76
C ALA A 435 34.45 -3.10 17.36
N VAL A 436 35.69 -3.23 17.83
CA VAL A 436 36.60 -4.33 17.44
C VAL A 436 36.67 -5.46 18.49
N ASP A 437 36.31 -5.23 19.77
CA ASP A 437 36.52 -6.24 20.84
C ASP A 437 35.45 -6.23 21.96
N TRP A 438 34.18 -6.06 21.61
CA TRP A 438 33.08 -5.96 22.59
C TRP A 438 32.76 -7.27 23.34
N ALA A 439 32.96 -8.43 22.72
CA ALA A 439 32.51 -9.72 23.27
C ALA A 439 33.31 -10.15 24.53
N HIS A 440 34.60 -9.79 24.60
CA HIS A 440 35.43 -10.08 25.78
C HIS A 440 34.98 -9.26 26.99
N GLU A 441 34.58 -8.01 26.78
CA GLU A 441 34.12 -7.12 27.85
C GLU A 441 32.75 -7.52 28.37
N ILE A 442 31.82 -7.89 27.48
CA ILE A 442 30.51 -8.38 27.90
C ILE A 442 30.62 -9.66 28.74
N ASN A 443 31.60 -10.51 28.46
CA ASN A 443 31.83 -11.74 29.23
C ASN A 443 32.21 -11.47 30.71
N MET A 444 32.53 -10.24 31.09
CA MET A 444 32.72 -9.85 32.50
C MET A 444 31.38 -9.69 33.24
N LEU A 445 30.27 -9.50 32.52
CA LEU A 445 28.91 -9.35 33.04
C LEU A 445 28.25 -10.73 33.21
N SER A 446 28.80 -11.56 34.10
CA SER A 446 28.39 -12.97 34.28
C SER A 446 26.92 -13.20 34.66
N THR A 447 26.23 -12.15 35.12
CA THR A 447 24.82 -12.16 35.55
C THR A 447 23.85 -11.69 34.46
N LEU A 448 24.37 -11.39 33.26
CA LEU A 448 23.60 -10.88 32.14
C LEU A 448 22.64 -11.94 31.59
N LYS A 449 21.36 -11.60 31.54
CA LYS A 449 20.27 -12.42 30.99
C LYS A 449 19.84 -11.97 29.60
N GLU A 450 19.84 -10.66 29.33
CA GLU A 450 19.40 -10.11 28.05
C GLU A 450 20.47 -9.21 27.42
N LEU A 451 20.83 -9.50 26.17
CA LEU A 451 21.78 -8.71 25.39
C LEU A 451 21.18 -8.31 24.04
N LEU A 452 20.93 -7.02 23.87
CA LEU A 452 20.26 -6.45 22.68
C LEU A 452 21.19 -5.45 21.99
N LEU A 453 21.75 -5.84 20.84
CA LEU A 453 22.76 -5.12 20.05
C LEU A 453 22.32 -4.91 18.60
N GLN A 454 21.02 -4.73 18.34
CA GLN A 454 20.48 -4.62 16.98
C GLN A 454 20.94 -3.33 16.30
N GLN A 455 21.46 -3.44 15.08
CA GLN A 455 21.95 -2.32 14.26
C GLN A 455 22.92 -1.40 15.04
N SER A 456 23.79 -1.98 15.87
CA SER A 456 24.73 -1.26 16.73
C SER A 456 26.09 -0.99 16.07
N GLY A 457 26.25 -1.28 14.78
CA GLY A 457 27.47 -1.03 14.01
C GLY A 457 28.63 -1.98 14.33
N LEU A 458 28.34 -3.17 14.88
CA LEU A 458 29.36 -4.16 15.19
C LEU A 458 29.92 -4.77 13.90
N ARG A 459 31.25 -4.87 13.80
CA ARG A 459 31.97 -5.39 12.62
C ARG A 459 32.80 -6.64 12.88
N SER A 460 32.90 -7.05 14.14
CA SER A 460 33.70 -8.20 14.55
C SER A 460 32.94 -9.04 15.59
N THR A 461 33.17 -10.35 15.57
CA THR A 461 32.79 -11.29 16.62
C THR A 461 34.04 -11.92 17.22
N ALA A 462 33.93 -12.45 18.44
CA ALA A 462 34.99 -13.27 19.04
C ALA A 462 34.78 -14.75 18.71
N PRO A 463 35.77 -15.45 18.13
CA PRO A 463 35.61 -16.85 17.75
C PRO A 463 35.48 -17.79 18.96
N SER A 464 36.10 -17.41 20.09
CA SER A 464 35.95 -18.10 21.37
C SER A 464 36.34 -17.17 22.52
N LEU A 465 35.79 -17.43 23.70
CA LEU A 465 36.18 -16.76 24.94
C LEU A 465 37.01 -17.74 25.78
N ARG A 466 38.17 -17.31 26.32
CA ARG A 466 39.08 -18.17 27.10
C ARG A 466 38.39 -18.80 28.33
N GLN A 467 37.48 -18.06 28.95
CA GLN A 467 36.54 -18.51 29.98
C GLN A 467 35.17 -18.00 29.59
N PHE A 468 34.16 -18.87 29.53
CA PHE A 468 32.79 -18.49 29.18
C PHE A 468 31.98 -18.29 30.45
N ASN A 469 31.63 -17.04 30.75
CA ASN A 469 30.98 -16.66 32.02
C ASN A 469 29.50 -16.26 31.83
N LEU A 470 29.03 -16.11 30.59
CA LEU A 470 27.63 -15.77 30.25
C LEU A 470 26.71 -16.99 30.31
N THR A 471 26.79 -17.75 31.40
CA THR A 471 26.13 -19.07 31.53
C THR A 471 24.62 -18.98 31.74
N ILE A 472 24.09 -17.80 32.08
CA ILE A 472 22.65 -17.57 32.30
C ILE A 472 22.01 -16.62 31.26
N LEU A 473 22.69 -16.41 30.13
CA LEU A 473 22.18 -15.57 29.06
C LEU A 473 20.97 -16.23 28.38
N GLU A 474 19.82 -15.58 28.43
CA GLU A 474 18.54 -16.09 27.92
C GLU A 474 18.20 -15.47 26.55
N VAL A 475 18.50 -14.19 26.34
CA VAL A 475 18.18 -13.46 25.10
C VAL A 475 19.44 -12.86 24.49
N LEU A 476 19.71 -13.22 23.22
CA LEU A 476 20.75 -12.60 22.41
C LEU A 476 20.17 -12.12 21.07
N ASP A 477 20.20 -10.82 20.84
CA ASP A 477 19.85 -10.23 19.55
C ASP A 477 20.98 -9.33 19.04
N ILE A 478 21.63 -9.78 17.97
CA ILE A 478 22.73 -9.08 17.30
C ILE A 478 22.38 -8.70 15.86
N SER A 479 21.09 -8.71 15.51
CA SER A 479 20.62 -8.51 14.14
C SER A 479 21.01 -7.17 13.52
N GLY A 480 21.23 -7.15 12.21
CA GLY A 480 21.56 -5.94 11.44
C GLY A 480 22.98 -5.42 11.64
N ASN A 481 23.92 -6.26 12.09
CA ASN A 481 25.36 -5.93 12.21
C ASN A 481 26.19 -6.64 11.15
N ILE A 482 27.08 -5.93 10.44
CA ILE A 482 27.80 -6.46 9.28
C ILE A 482 29.12 -7.13 9.73
N PHE A 483 29.04 -8.37 10.23
CA PHE A 483 30.22 -9.09 10.74
C PHE A 483 31.11 -9.63 9.60
N ASN A 484 30.53 -10.15 8.53
CA ASN A 484 31.26 -10.76 7.40
C ASN A 484 32.30 -11.82 7.87
N THR A 485 31.91 -12.70 8.79
CA THR A 485 32.74 -13.79 9.34
C THR A 485 32.04 -15.14 9.21
N SER A 486 32.82 -16.22 9.38
CA SER A 486 32.27 -17.57 9.46
C SER A 486 31.42 -17.73 10.72
N ILE A 487 30.25 -18.36 10.58
CA ILE A 487 29.31 -18.55 11.70
C ILE A 487 29.78 -19.64 12.68
N ALA A 488 30.56 -20.62 12.22
CA ALA A 488 30.92 -21.79 13.03
C ALA A 488 31.78 -21.45 14.27
N PRO A 489 32.92 -20.73 14.16
CA PRO A 489 33.68 -20.35 15.34
C PRO A 489 33.10 -19.06 15.94
N ASN A 490 32.14 -19.18 16.86
CA ASN A 490 31.63 -18.05 17.64
C ASN A 490 31.31 -18.44 19.08
N TRP A 491 31.51 -17.48 19.99
CA TRP A 491 31.36 -17.68 21.43
C TRP A 491 29.92 -18.06 21.86
N PHE A 492 28.91 -17.56 21.16
CA PHE A 492 27.50 -17.72 21.55
C PHE A 492 27.00 -19.15 21.40
N TRP A 493 27.72 -20.04 20.70
CA TRP A 493 27.41 -21.48 20.67
C TRP A 493 27.60 -22.16 22.04
N ASN A 494 28.35 -21.54 22.95
CA ASN A 494 28.53 -22.02 24.32
C ASN A 494 27.43 -21.53 25.28
N ALA A 495 26.58 -20.59 24.86
CA ALA A 495 25.51 -20.02 25.67
C ALA A 495 24.25 -20.93 25.67
N THR A 496 24.37 -22.09 26.31
CA THR A 496 23.33 -23.15 26.31
C THR A 496 22.03 -22.78 27.03
N SER A 497 22.01 -21.68 27.79
CA SER A 497 20.83 -21.13 28.46
C SER A 497 19.93 -20.27 27.56
N LEU A 498 20.38 -19.95 26.34
CA LEU A 498 19.62 -19.10 25.42
C LEU A 498 18.26 -19.70 25.09
N THR A 499 17.22 -18.87 25.20
CA THR A 499 15.85 -19.13 24.76
C THR A 499 15.55 -18.38 23.46
N PHE A 500 16.20 -17.23 23.21
CA PHE A 500 16.04 -16.42 22.02
C PHE A 500 17.41 -16.09 21.40
N LEU A 501 17.59 -16.44 20.12
CA LEU A 501 18.78 -16.12 19.35
C LEU A 501 18.41 -15.51 17.99
N ASN A 502 18.72 -14.23 17.81
CA ASN A 502 18.48 -13.50 16.57
C ASN A 502 19.78 -12.96 15.97
N MET A 503 20.07 -13.40 14.75
CA MET A 503 21.23 -13.03 13.95
C MET A 503 20.83 -12.64 12.52
N LYS A 504 19.63 -12.06 12.38
CA LYS A 504 19.11 -11.56 11.11
C LYS A 504 20.06 -10.53 10.48
N GLN A 505 20.28 -10.62 9.16
CA GLN A 505 21.03 -9.61 8.38
C GLN A 505 22.42 -9.32 8.98
N CYS A 506 23.14 -10.37 9.36
CA CYS A 506 24.46 -10.27 9.99
C CYS A 506 25.65 -10.51 9.04
N TYR A 507 25.37 -10.86 7.78
CA TYR A 507 26.35 -11.27 6.77
C TYR A 507 27.27 -12.43 7.21
N PHE A 508 26.75 -13.33 8.05
CA PHE A 508 27.47 -14.57 8.39
C PHE A 508 27.55 -15.52 7.19
N TYR A 509 28.66 -16.25 7.08
CA TYR A 509 28.83 -17.29 6.06
C TYR A 509 29.25 -18.64 6.65
N GLY A 510 29.20 -19.70 5.83
CA GLY A 510 29.57 -21.06 6.24
C GLY A 510 28.42 -21.83 6.90
N SER A 511 28.75 -22.92 7.60
CA SER A 511 27.77 -23.87 8.13
C SER A 511 27.30 -23.55 9.54
N ILE A 512 26.01 -23.74 9.78
CA ILE A 512 25.50 -23.83 11.15
C ILE A 512 26.19 -25.02 11.81
N PRO A 513 26.90 -24.82 12.94
CA PRO A 513 27.67 -25.88 13.58
C PRO A 513 26.76 -26.83 14.37
N ASP A 514 27.19 -28.08 14.57
CA ASP A 514 26.40 -29.11 15.29
C ASP A 514 26.15 -28.74 16.76
N GLU A 515 27.00 -27.88 17.32
CA GLU A 515 26.96 -27.31 18.66
C GLU A 515 25.61 -26.70 19.03
N ILE A 516 24.86 -26.18 18.04
CA ILE A 516 23.50 -25.67 18.28
C ILE A 516 22.60 -26.71 18.94
N GLY A 517 22.81 -28.01 18.66
CA GLY A 517 22.06 -29.10 19.28
C GLY A 517 22.29 -29.25 20.79
N ARG A 518 23.26 -28.54 21.39
CA ARG A 518 23.46 -28.47 22.85
C ARG A 518 22.60 -27.38 23.51
N MET A 519 22.05 -26.46 22.73
CA MET A 519 21.28 -25.30 23.21
C MET A 519 19.80 -25.67 23.38
N THR A 520 19.50 -26.66 24.22
CA THR A 520 18.16 -27.26 24.34
C THR A 520 17.10 -26.31 24.91
N SER A 521 17.49 -25.18 25.48
CA SER A 521 16.59 -24.13 25.99
C SER A 521 16.04 -23.24 24.88
N LEU A 522 16.57 -23.31 23.65
CA LEU A 522 16.14 -22.45 22.56
C LEU A 522 14.66 -22.64 22.23
N GLU A 523 13.94 -21.52 22.25
CA GLU A 523 12.55 -21.42 21.82
C GLU A 523 12.43 -20.70 20.48
N GLN A 524 13.31 -19.73 20.19
CA GLN A 524 13.25 -18.93 18.97
C GLN A 524 14.63 -18.74 18.36
N VAL A 525 14.73 -19.04 17.06
CA VAL A 525 15.96 -18.90 16.27
C VAL A 525 15.63 -18.18 14.97
N SER A 526 16.32 -17.07 14.70
CA SER A 526 16.18 -16.30 13.46
C SER A 526 17.55 -15.97 12.86
N PHE A 527 17.88 -16.60 11.73
CA PHE A 527 19.13 -16.40 10.99
C PHE A 527 18.90 -15.77 9.62
N ASN A 528 17.74 -15.19 9.34
CA ASN A 528 17.38 -14.77 7.99
C ASN A 528 18.31 -13.70 7.38
N THR A 529 18.41 -13.70 6.05
CA THR A 529 19.10 -12.67 5.27
C THR A 529 20.61 -12.62 5.51
N ASN A 530 21.27 -13.76 5.70
CA ASN A 530 22.74 -13.83 5.78
C ASN A 530 23.40 -14.17 4.44
N ASN A 531 22.64 -14.51 3.38
CA ASN A 531 23.03 -14.72 1.96
C ASN A 531 24.20 -15.70 1.65
N HIS A 532 25.05 -16.08 2.61
CA HIS A 532 26.28 -16.84 2.40
C HIS A 532 26.37 -18.10 3.29
N MET A 533 25.26 -18.56 3.87
CA MET A 533 25.21 -19.80 4.66
C MET A 533 25.07 -21.01 3.72
N SER A 534 26.17 -21.42 3.10
CA SER A 534 26.20 -22.33 1.94
C SER A 534 25.97 -23.83 2.23
N THR A 535 25.42 -24.22 3.38
CA THR A 535 25.37 -25.65 3.79
C THR A 535 24.01 -26.11 4.34
N MET A 536 23.89 -27.42 4.54
CA MET A 536 22.67 -28.13 4.93
C MET A 536 22.30 -27.88 6.40
N ILE A 537 21.00 -27.96 6.72
CA ILE A 537 20.50 -27.87 8.10
C ILE A 537 21.09 -29.03 8.93
N PRO A 538 21.76 -28.76 10.07
CA PRO A 538 22.41 -29.80 10.87
C PRO A 538 21.44 -30.84 11.44
N SER A 539 21.86 -32.11 11.46
CA SER A 539 21.06 -33.20 12.02
C SER A 539 20.85 -33.07 13.54
N SER A 540 21.70 -32.28 14.22
CA SER A 540 21.63 -32.01 15.66
C SER A 540 20.40 -31.20 16.08
N PHE A 541 19.69 -30.57 15.13
CA PHE A 541 18.42 -29.87 15.37
C PHE A 541 17.35 -30.74 16.03
N LYS A 542 17.44 -32.07 15.88
CA LYS A 542 16.54 -33.02 16.56
C LYS A 542 16.53 -32.90 18.09
N HIS A 543 17.54 -32.28 18.69
CA HIS A 543 17.62 -32.09 20.15
C HIS A 543 16.90 -30.83 20.65
N LEU A 544 16.45 -29.93 19.77
CA LEU A 544 15.85 -28.64 20.12
C LEU A 544 14.34 -28.74 20.42
N CYS A 545 13.96 -29.59 21.38
CA CYS A 545 12.55 -29.92 21.66
C CYS A 545 11.67 -28.73 22.12
N ASN A 546 12.29 -27.64 22.60
CA ASN A 546 11.59 -26.43 23.06
C ASN A 546 11.34 -25.41 21.94
N LEU A 547 11.89 -25.65 20.74
CA LEU A 547 11.85 -24.70 19.64
C LEU A 547 10.40 -24.47 19.18
N LYS A 548 9.99 -23.20 19.19
CA LYS A 548 8.70 -22.68 18.75
C LYS A 548 8.83 -21.95 17.41
N MET A 549 9.90 -21.20 17.21
CA MET A 549 10.16 -20.46 15.98
C MET A 549 11.51 -20.81 15.38
N LEU A 550 11.49 -21.19 14.10
CA LEU A 550 12.67 -21.37 13.28
C LEU A 550 12.53 -20.58 11.99
N ASP A 551 13.33 -19.51 11.85
CA ASP A 551 13.46 -18.73 10.62
C ASP A 551 14.89 -18.83 10.07
N LEU A 552 15.03 -19.51 8.93
CA LEU A 552 16.27 -19.62 8.17
C LEU A 552 16.13 -19.05 6.75
N SER A 553 15.19 -18.11 6.50
CA SER A 553 14.93 -17.62 5.16
C SER A 553 16.09 -16.81 4.54
N ALA A 554 16.18 -16.75 3.21
CA ALA A 554 17.15 -15.89 2.50
C ALA A 554 18.63 -16.17 2.90
N ASN A 555 19.00 -17.46 2.96
CA ASN A 555 20.32 -17.89 3.46
C ASN A 555 21.12 -18.73 2.47
N ASN A 556 20.59 -18.98 1.26
CA ASN A 556 21.26 -19.79 0.25
C ASN A 556 21.52 -21.26 0.70
N ILE A 557 20.76 -21.75 1.69
CA ILE A 557 20.82 -23.11 2.24
C ILE A 557 20.46 -24.11 1.14
N SER A 558 21.22 -25.18 0.98
CA SER A 558 21.02 -26.17 -0.08
C SER A 558 20.93 -27.60 0.45
N GLY A 559 20.44 -28.51 -0.41
CA GLY A 559 20.24 -29.92 -0.08
C GLY A 559 18.84 -30.22 0.46
N GLU A 560 18.63 -31.45 0.91
CA GLU A 560 17.34 -31.92 1.42
C GLU A 560 17.09 -31.55 2.89
N LEU A 561 15.82 -31.43 3.26
CA LEU A 561 15.43 -31.33 4.66
C LEU A 561 15.77 -32.64 5.38
N PRO A 562 16.52 -32.60 6.48
CA PRO A 562 16.93 -33.81 7.18
C PRO A 562 15.70 -34.57 7.72
N ASN A 563 15.74 -35.90 7.61
CA ASN A 563 14.77 -36.74 8.30
C ASN A 563 15.17 -36.85 9.77
N LEU A 564 14.49 -36.10 10.63
CA LEU A 564 14.73 -36.05 12.07
C LEU A 564 13.65 -36.90 12.77
N PRO A 565 13.95 -38.13 13.24
CA PRO A 565 12.96 -38.95 13.94
C PRO A 565 12.63 -38.36 15.34
N GLY A 566 11.71 -37.37 15.38
CA GLY A 566 11.03 -36.72 16.54
C GLY A 566 11.85 -35.71 17.39
N PRO A 567 11.23 -34.76 18.15
CA PRO A 567 9.96 -34.03 17.96
C PRO A 567 10.18 -32.50 18.07
N LEU A 568 10.34 -31.78 16.96
CA LEU A 568 10.17 -30.31 16.96
C LEU A 568 8.68 -29.93 17.12
N THR A 569 7.93 -30.66 17.95
CA THR A 569 6.46 -30.64 18.06
C THR A 569 5.91 -29.36 18.68
N ASN A 570 6.79 -28.54 19.27
CA ASN A 570 6.45 -27.23 19.79
C ASN A 570 6.55 -26.13 18.74
N LEU A 571 7.01 -26.43 17.52
CA LEU A 571 7.09 -25.46 16.44
C LEU A 571 5.72 -24.89 16.10
N THR A 572 5.64 -23.57 16.16
CA THR A 572 4.53 -22.73 15.73
C THR A 572 4.89 -21.96 14.46
N TYR A 573 6.17 -21.63 14.24
CA TYR A 573 6.66 -20.93 13.06
C TYR A 573 7.79 -21.72 12.40
N PHE A 574 7.58 -22.12 11.15
CA PHE A 574 8.61 -22.80 10.35
C PHE A 574 8.78 -22.08 9.01
N VAL A 575 9.85 -21.29 8.92
CA VAL A 575 10.12 -20.37 7.81
C VAL A 575 11.48 -20.69 7.19
N LEU A 576 11.47 -21.18 5.95
CA LEU A 576 12.65 -21.58 5.19
C LEU A 576 12.68 -20.98 3.78
N SER A 577 11.89 -19.94 3.53
CA SER A 577 11.75 -19.37 2.20
C SER A 577 13.04 -18.78 1.64
N ASP A 578 13.13 -18.64 0.32
CA ASP A 578 14.26 -18.03 -0.39
C ASP A 578 15.60 -18.75 -0.09
N ASN A 579 15.61 -20.04 -0.40
CA ASN A 579 16.78 -20.91 -0.25
C ASN A 579 16.92 -21.80 -1.50
N LYS A 580 17.86 -22.75 -1.45
CA LYS A 580 18.13 -23.73 -2.50
C LYS A 580 17.79 -25.15 -2.05
N LEU A 581 16.84 -25.31 -1.12
CA LEU A 581 16.44 -26.62 -0.60
C LEU A 581 15.85 -27.49 -1.71
N THR A 582 16.17 -28.78 -1.72
CA THR A 582 15.73 -29.78 -2.69
C THR A 582 15.04 -30.96 -1.98
N GLY A 583 14.59 -31.96 -2.75
CA GLY A 583 13.97 -33.17 -2.21
C GLY A 583 12.55 -32.94 -1.69
N THR A 584 12.02 -33.93 -0.95
CA THR A 584 10.64 -33.93 -0.45
C THR A 584 10.52 -33.36 0.95
N ILE A 585 9.36 -32.80 1.30
CA ILE A 585 9.06 -32.40 2.68
C ILE A 585 8.93 -33.65 3.57
N PRO A 586 9.76 -33.80 4.63
CA PRO A 586 9.74 -34.99 5.49
C PRO A 586 8.44 -35.15 6.27
N ALA A 587 8.11 -36.39 6.63
CA ALA A 587 6.87 -36.75 7.32
C ALA A 587 6.63 -35.99 8.64
N TRP A 588 7.70 -35.69 9.38
CA TRP A 588 7.60 -35.02 10.69
C TRP A 588 7.01 -33.61 10.59
N VAL A 589 7.22 -32.88 9.49
CA VAL A 589 6.67 -31.53 9.27
C VAL A 589 5.14 -31.57 9.26
N TRP A 590 4.58 -32.60 8.61
CA TRP A 590 3.13 -32.80 8.48
C TRP A 590 2.43 -33.20 9.79
N THR A 591 3.20 -33.56 10.82
CA THR A 591 2.68 -33.96 12.14
C THR A 591 2.65 -32.83 13.17
N LEU A 592 3.11 -31.62 12.79
CA LEU A 592 3.21 -30.46 13.67
C LEU A 592 1.84 -29.80 13.90
N ARG A 593 1.10 -30.29 14.90
CA ARG A 593 -0.27 -29.81 15.19
C ARG A 593 -0.36 -28.35 15.62
N LYS A 594 0.68 -27.85 16.31
CA LYS A 594 0.77 -26.46 16.78
C LYS A 594 1.27 -25.48 15.71
N LEU A 595 1.56 -25.96 14.50
CA LEU A 595 2.17 -25.14 13.46
C LEU A 595 1.18 -24.09 12.96
N PHE A 596 1.52 -22.83 13.18
CA PHE A 596 0.72 -21.66 12.81
C PHE A 596 1.14 -21.11 11.43
N ILE A 597 2.46 -21.09 11.16
CA ILE A 597 3.05 -20.64 9.89
C ILE A 597 3.93 -21.73 9.30
N LEU A 598 3.62 -22.11 8.06
CA LEU A 598 4.51 -22.88 7.19
C LEU A 598 4.85 -22.06 5.95
N GLU A 599 6.12 -21.67 5.81
CA GLU A 599 6.61 -20.84 4.70
C GLU A 599 7.87 -21.45 4.08
N LEU A 600 7.70 -22.06 2.91
CA LEU A 600 8.75 -22.79 2.18
C LEU A 600 9.01 -22.23 0.78
N ARG A 601 8.42 -21.07 0.42
CA ARG A 601 8.48 -20.53 -0.93
C ARG A 601 9.90 -20.28 -1.41
N TRP A 602 10.07 -20.14 -2.73
CA TRP A 602 11.38 -19.85 -3.34
C TRP A 602 12.42 -20.91 -2.96
N ASN A 603 12.10 -22.16 -3.23
CA ASN A 603 12.98 -23.31 -3.04
C ASN A 603 12.85 -24.27 -4.22
N LYS A 604 13.66 -25.33 -4.25
CA LYS A 604 13.59 -26.42 -5.26
C LYS A 604 12.97 -27.70 -4.67
N ILE A 605 12.19 -27.57 -3.61
CA ILE A 605 11.50 -28.67 -2.94
C ILE A 605 10.48 -29.27 -3.92
N ASN A 606 10.44 -30.60 -4.01
CA ASN A 606 9.59 -31.36 -4.90
C ASN A 606 8.77 -32.41 -4.14
N GLY A 607 7.99 -33.21 -4.86
CA GLY A 607 7.11 -34.23 -4.28
C GLY A 607 5.63 -33.86 -4.36
N VAL A 608 4.80 -34.64 -3.67
CA VAL A 608 3.34 -34.53 -3.74
C VAL A 608 2.76 -34.19 -2.37
N VAL A 609 1.96 -33.13 -2.31
CA VAL A 609 1.16 -32.76 -1.13
C VAL A 609 -0.28 -33.22 -1.34
N ASN A 610 -0.83 -33.94 -0.38
CA ASN A 610 -2.21 -34.45 -0.40
C ASN A 610 -2.93 -34.11 0.92
N GLU A 611 -4.22 -34.45 1.01
CA GLU A 611 -5.02 -34.21 2.21
C GLU A 611 -4.42 -34.84 3.47
N GLY A 612 -3.80 -36.02 3.38
CA GLY A 612 -3.19 -36.71 4.52
C GLY A 612 -2.01 -35.95 5.12
N HIS A 613 -1.24 -35.23 4.30
CA HIS A 613 -0.14 -34.37 4.75
C HIS A 613 -0.64 -33.11 5.48
N LEU A 614 -1.74 -32.50 5.00
CA LEU A 614 -2.25 -31.28 5.60
C LEU A 614 -3.16 -31.52 6.82
N ASN A 615 -3.78 -32.70 6.93
CA ASN A 615 -4.73 -33.01 8.00
C ASN A 615 -4.15 -32.93 9.42
N GLY A 616 -2.82 -33.05 9.57
CA GLY A 616 -2.13 -32.93 10.85
C GLY A 616 -1.90 -31.49 11.32
N LEU A 617 -2.04 -30.49 10.45
CA LEU A 617 -1.68 -29.09 10.72
C LEU A 617 -2.91 -28.29 11.21
N THR A 618 -3.50 -28.68 12.34
CA THR A 618 -4.81 -28.18 12.80
C THR A 618 -4.84 -26.68 13.13
N ASP A 619 -3.73 -26.11 13.58
CA ASP A 619 -3.65 -24.70 14.00
C ASP A 619 -3.12 -23.78 12.89
N LEU A 620 -3.02 -24.28 11.65
CA LEU A 620 -2.39 -23.57 10.53
C LEU A 620 -3.19 -22.35 10.10
N VAL A 621 -2.52 -21.20 10.02
CA VAL A 621 -3.10 -19.92 9.59
C VAL A 621 -2.41 -19.35 8.35
N PHE A 622 -1.13 -19.66 8.14
CA PHE A 622 -0.37 -19.23 6.97
C PHE A 622 0.26 -20.43 6.25
N LEU A 623 0.00 -20.53 4.94
CA LEU A 623 0.57 -21.57 4.09
C LEU A 623 1.25 -20.95 2.84
N GLY A 624 2.58 -20.97 2.84
CA GLY A 624 3.43 -20.58 1.70
C GLY A 624 4.16 -21.78 1.11
N LEU A 625 3.72 -22.26 -0.05
CA LEU A 625 4.35 -23.36 -0.79
C LEU A 625 4.71 -22.99 -2.25
N GLY A 626 4.30 -21.82 -2.71
CA GLY A 626 4.59 -21.30 -4.05
C GLY A 626 6.07 -21.23 -4.41
N LEU A 627 6.37 -21.14 -5.71
CA LEU A 627 7.73 -21.04 -6.24
C LEU A 627 8.61 -22.20 -5.75
N THR A 628 8.01 -23.38 -5.68
CA THR A 628 8.65 -24.68 -5.47
C THR A 628 8.30 -25.61 -6.65
N GLN A 629 8.75 -26.86 -6.59
CA GLN A 629 8.44 -27.91 -7.58
C GLN A 629 7.40 -28.91 -7.04
N LEU A 630 6.64 -28.52 -6.02
CA LEU A 630 5.61 -29.35 -5.40
C LEU A 630 4.41 -29.55 -6.33
N GLN A 631 3.81 -30.73 -6.26
CA GLN A 631 2.51 -31.03 -6.84
C GLN A 631 1.47 -31.09 -5.73
N ILE A 632 0.42 -30.27 -5.82
CA ILE A 632 -0.69 -30.31 -4.85
C ILE A 632 -1.83 -31.14 -5.46
N LYS A 633 -2.13 -32.28 -4.83
CA LYS A 633 -3.19 -33.22 -5.25
C LYS A 633 -4.13 -33.47 -4.08
N ILE A 634 -5.16 -32.65 -3.99
CA ILE A 634 -6.16 -32.67 -2.92
C ILE A 634 -7.53 -32.97 -3.52
N ARG A 635 -8.32 -33.79 -2.83
CA ARG A 635 -9.68 -34.12 -3.28
C ARG A 635 -10.60 -32.89 -3.25
N PRO A 636 -11.47 -32.69 -4.25
CA PRO A 636 -12.29 -31.48 -4.32
C PRO A 636 -13.27 -31.27 -3.17
N ASP A 637 -13.72 -32.35 -2.54
CA ASP A 637 -14.68 -32.42 -1.43
C ASP A 637 -14.03 -32.38 -0.05
N TRP A 638 -12.69 -32.36 0.02
CA TRP A 638 -11.98 -32.30 1.29
C TRP A 638 -12.13 -30.93 1.96
N ILE A 639 -12.47 -30.97 3.25
CA ILE A 639 -12.57 -29.78 4.11
C ILE A 639 -11.36 -29.78 5.04
N PRO A 640 -10.45 -28.80 4.92
CA PRO A 640 -9.32 -28.68 5.83
C PRO A 640 -9.75 -28.49 7.29
N PRO A 641 -9.02 -29.06 8.26
CA PRO A 641 -9.31 -28.93 9.69
C PRO A 641 -8.85 -27.58 10.28
N PHE A 642 -8.40 -26.65 9.45
CA PHE A 642 -7.81 -25.37 9.83
C PHE A 642 -8.45 -24.21 9.06
N LYS A 643 -8.20 -22.98 9.52
CA LYS A 643 -8.73 -21.73 8.94
C LYS A 643 -7.58 -20.78 8.60
N LEU A 644 -7.19 -20.79 7.33
CA LEU A 644 -6.12 -19.97 6.79
C LEU A 644 -6.54 -18.50 6.68
N GLN A 645 -5.62 -17.61 7.05
CA GLN A 645 -5.67 -16.18 6.77
C GLN A 645 -4.77 -15.82 5.57
N ALA A 646 -3.77 -16.65 5.25
CA ALA A 646 -2.87 -16.37 4.14
C ALA A 646 -2.47 -17.65 3.38
N VAL A 647 -2.57 -17.60 2.05
CA VAL A 647 -2.22 -18.69 1.14
C VAL A 647 -1.40 -18.15 -0.02
N LEU A 648 -0.20 -18.69 -0.20
CA LEU A 648 0.76 -18.26 -1.23
C LEU A 648 1.27 -19.48 -1.99
N LEU A 649 0.66 -19.76 -3.14
CA LEU A 649 0.83 -20.96 -3.98
C LEU A 649 1.29 -20.62 -5.40
N ASP A 650 1.93 -19.46 -5.55
CA ASP A 650 2.41 -18.93 -6.82
C ASP A 650 3.28 -19.94 -7.60
N SER A 651 3.21 -19.95 -8.92
CA SER A 651 4.04 -20.78 -9.82
C SER A 651 3.92 -22.30 -9.62
N LEU A 652 2.92 -22.80 -8.86
CA LEU A 652 2.62 -24.22 -8.75
C LEU A 652 1.62 -24.65 -9.84
N GLN A 653 1.78 -25.85 -10.39
CA GLN A 653 0.82 -26.39 -11.37
C GLN A 653 -0.45 -26.89 -10.67
N LEU A 654 -1.42 -25.99 -10.41
CA LEU A 654 -2.67 -26.31 -9.72
C LEU A 654 -3.85 -26.55 -10.67
N GLY A 655 -3.87 -25.84 -11.80
CA GLY A 655 -5.00 -25.83 -12.72
C GLY A 655 -5.19 -27.12 -13.54
N PRO A 656 -6.24 -27.18 -14.38
CA PRO A 656 -7.03 -26.02 -14.83
C PRO A 656 -8.07 -25.49 -13.84
N ALA A 657 -8.59 -26.33 -12.95
CA ALA A 657 -9.63 -25.93 -12.00
C ALA A 657 -9.05 -25.15 -10.81
N PHE A 658 -9.81 -24.18 -10.29
CA PHE A 658 -9.44 -23.51 -9.05
C PHE A 658 -9.52 -24.50 -7.85
N PRO A 659 -8.57 -24.48 -6.90
CA PRO A 659 -8.57 -25.42 -5.78
C PRO A 659 -9.81 -25.28 -4.89
N SER A 660 -10.72 -26.26 -4.95
CA SER A 660 -12.02 -26.17 -4.26
C SER A 660 -11.96 -26.35 -2.75
N TRP A 661 -10.92 -26.99 -2.22
CA TRP A 661 -10.69 -27.11 -0.78
C TRP A 661 -10.52 -25.74 -0.08
N LEU A 662 -10.18 -24.68 -0.84
CA LEU A 662 -10.13 -23.31 -0.34
C LEU A 662 -11.51 -22.70 -0.09
N LYS A 663 -12.60 -23.31 -0.58
CA LYS A 663 -13.98 -22.81 -0.42
C LYS A 663 -14.39 -22.64 1.05
N SER A 664 -13.85 -23.46 1.95
CA SER A 664 -14.17 -23.38 3.39
C SER A 664 -13.34 -22.34 4.16
N GLN A 665 -12.42 -21.63 3.49
CA GLN A 665 -11.46 -20.71 4.09
C GLN A 665 -11.99 -19.27 4.06
N THR A 666 -12.98 -18.98 4.91
CA THR A 666 -13.73 -17.71 4.95
C THR A 666 -13.01 -16.55 5.65
N SER A 667 -11.88 -16.81 6.32
CA SER A 667 -11.11 -15.81 7.08
C SER A 667 -9.89 -15.29 6.30
N MET A 668 -9.87 -15.49 4.98
CA MET A 668 -8.72 -15.17 4.13
C MET A 668 -8.46 -13.66 4.07
N LYS A 669 -7.23 -13.25 4.36
CA LYS A 669 -6.71 -11.89 4.17
C LYS A 669 -5.83 -11.77 2.94
N ILE A 670 -4.98 -12.77 2.69
CA ILE A 670 -4.00 -12.77 1.60
C ILE A 670 -4.14 -14.05 0.78
N LEU A 671 -4.46 -13.90 -0.50
CA LEU A 671 -4.47 -15.02 -1.44
C LEU A 671 -3.60 -14.69 -2.64
N SER A 672 -2.54 -15.47 -2.85
CA SER A 672 -1.68 -15.38 -4.03
C SER A 672 -1.56 -16.75 -4.69
N ILE A 673 -2.11 -16.86 -5.90
CA ILE A 673 -2.06 -18.05 -6.74
C ILE A 673 -1.73 -17.59 -8.17
N SER A 674 -0.62 -16.88 -8.34
CA SER A 674 -0.14 -16.46 -9.65
C SER A 674 0.52 -17.61 -10.42
N ASN A 675 0.53 -17.56 -11.76
CA ASN A 675 1.23 -18.53 -12.60
C ASN A 675 0.91 -20.01 -12.28
N ALA A 676 -0.37 -20.33 -12.04
CA ALA A 676 -0.79 -21.63 -11.55
C ALA A 676 -1.57 -22.49 -12.55
N SER A 677 -1.59 -22.07 -13.82
CA SER A 677 -2.32 -22.72 -14.91
C SER A 677 -3.84 -22.80 -14.69
N ILE A 678 -4.42 -22.00 -13.80
CA ILE A 678 -5.86 -21.95 -13.53
C ILE A 678 -6.56 -21.26 -14.70
N ASN A 679 -7.71 -21.78 -15.15
CA ASN A 679 -8.44 -21.19 -16.27
C ASN A 679 -9.88 -20.75 -15.95
N ALA A 680 -10.43 -21.08 -14.78
CA ALA A 680 -11.77 -20.66 -14.40
C ALA A 680 -11.84 -20.31 -12.91
N ILE A 681 -12.59 -19.26 -12.58
CA ILE A 681 -12.94 -18.89 -11.20
C ILE A 681 -14.37 -19.40 -10.91
N PRO A 682 -14.58 -20.19 -9.84
CA PRO A 682 -15.92 -20.60 -9.43
C PRO A 682 -16.76 -19.44 -8.86
N ASP A 683 -18.09 -19.48 -9.01
CA ASP A 683 -18.99 -18.41 -8.57
C ASP A 683 -18.86 -18.05 -7.07
N TRP A 684 -18.58 -19.05 -6.23
CA TRP A 684 -18.42 -18.85 -4.78
C TRP A 684 -17.17 -18.05 -4.42
N PHE A 685 -16.17 -17.96 -5.30
CA PHE A 685 -14.87 -17.33 -5.04
C PHE A 685 -15.02 -15.90 -4.54
N TRP A 686 -15.80 -15.09 -5.27
CA TRP A 686 -15.96 -13.66 -4.98
C TRP A 686 -16.67 -13.38 -3.65
N VAL A 687 -17.47 -14.35 -3.18
CA VAL A 687 -18.17 -14.29 -1.88
C VAL A 687 -17.24 -14.73 -0.75
N VAL A 688 -16.54 -15.86 -0.92
CA VAL A 688 -15.64 -16.40 0.11
C VAL A 688 -14.46 -15.46 0.37
N PHE A 689 -13.92 -14.82 -0.68
CA PHE A 689 -12.77 -13.93 -0.59
C PHE A 689 -13.13 -12.44 -0.63
N SER A 690 -14.39 -12.08 -0.37
CA SER A 690 -14.81 -10.67 -0.34
C SER A 690 -14.10 -9.85 0.73
N GLY A 691 -13.68 -10.49 1.83
CA GLY A 691 -12.93 -9.88 2.92
C GLY A 691 -11.40 -9.85 2.73
N ALA A 692 -10.88 -10.38 1.62
CA ALA A 692 -9.44 -10.44 1.40
C ALA A 692 -8.86 -9.05 1.14
N GLU A 693 -7.81 -8.69 1.88
CA GLU A 693 -7.06 -7.44 1.72
C GLU A 693 -6.18 -7.48 0.47
N LEU A 694 -5.66 -8.67 0.13
CA LEU A 694 -4.83 -8.89 -1.05
C LEU A 694 -5.28 -10.11 -1.84
N LEU A 695 -5.47 -9.89 -3.15
CA LEU A 695 -5.77 -10.93 -4.12
C LEU A 695 -4.81 -10.85 -5.29
N ASN A 696 -4.03 -11.91 -5.50
CA ASN A 696 -3.17 -12.05 -6.66
C ASN A 696 -3.48 -13.37 -7.40
N LEU A 697 -3.99 -13.25 -8.62
CA LEU A 697 -4.27 -14.35 -9.55
C LEU A 697 -3.57 -14.12 -10.91
N SER A 698 -2.50 -13.33 -10.93
CA SER A 698 -1.82 -12.96 -12.17
C SER A 698 -1.25 -14.18 -12.92
N ASP A 699 -0.94 -14.00 -14.21
CA ASP A 699 -0.23 -15.00 -15.01
C ASP A 699 -0.93 -16.36 -15.12
N ASN A 700 -2.26 -16.35 -15.10
CA ASN A 700 -3.06 -17.56 -15.27
C ASN A 700 -3.75 -17.55 -16.66
N GLN A 701 -4.71 -18.45 -16.86
CA GLN A 701 -5.49 -18.58 -18.09
C GLN A 701 -6.97 -18.26 -17.85
N ILE A 702 -7.27 -17.49 -16.80
CA ILE A 702 -8.63 -17.27 -16.29
C ILE A 702 -9.45 -16.49 -17.31
N PHE A 703 -10.59 -17.04 -17.72
CA PHE A 703 -11.55 -16.37 -18.60
C PHE A 703 -12.85 -16.02 -17.88
N GLY A 704 -13.68 -15.19 -18.52
CA GLY A 704 -14.95 -14.73 -17.98
C GLY A 704 -14.91 -13.25 -17.59
N ALA A 705 -16.08 -12.70 -17.26
CA ALA A 705 -16.20 -11.31 -16.87
C ALA A 705 -15.93 -11.11 -15.38
N LEU A 706 -15.35 -9.97 -15.02
CA LEU A 706 -15.27 -9.54 -13.63
C LEU A 706 -16.68 -9.20 -13.11
N PRO A 707 -17.04 -9.60 -11.87
CA PRO A 707 -18.39 -9.39 -11.36
C PRO A 707 -18.67 -7.91 -11.08
N ALA A 708 -19.91 -7.46 -11.28
CA ALA A 708 -20.31 -6.10 -10.94
C ALA A 708 -20.22 -5.82 -9.42
N THR A 709 -20.30 -6.86 -8.59
CA THR A 709 -20.19 -6.79 -7.13
C THR A 709 -18.77 -6.58 -6.61
N LEU A 710 -17.77 -6.43 -7.51
CA LEU A 710 -16.38 -6.17 -7.13
C LEU A 710 -16.25 -4.93 -6.22
N GLU A 711 -17.10 -3.92 -6.41
CA GLU A 711 -17.10 -2.68 -5.61
C GLU A 711 -17.34 -2.88 -4.10
N PHE A 712 -17.93 -4.03 -3.70
CA PHE A 712 -18.26 -4.35 -2.31
C PHE A 712 -17.17 -5.15 -1.58
N MET A 713 -16.08 -5.50 -2.27
CA MET A 713 -14.98 -6.21 -1.63
C MET A 713 -14.18 -5.28 -0.70
N ALA A 714 -13.51 -5.85 0.30
CA ALA A 714 -12.65 -5.12 1.24
C ALA A 714 -11.20 -4.98 0.74
N THR A 715 -10.93 -5.37 -0.51
CA THR A 715 -9.57 -5.52 -1.05
C THR A 715 -8.83 -4.20 -1.21
N ASN A 716 -7.58 -4.17 -0.73
CA ASN A 716 -6.65 -3.05 -0.86
C ASN A 716 -5.73 -3.21 -2.08
N THR A 717 -5.40 -4.46 -2.43
CA THR A 717 -4.47 -4.79 -3.51
C THR A 717 -5.04 -5.93 -4.35
N MET A 718 -5.23 -5.68 -5.65
CA MET A 718 -5.79 -6.66 -6.58
C MET A 718 -4.95 -6.79 -7.84
N VAL A 719 -4.40 -7.99 -8.08
CA VAL A 719 -3.51 -8.29 -9.20
C VAL A 719 -4.10 -9.44 -10.00
N LEU A 720 -4.69 -9.12 -11.15
CA LEU A 720 -5.35 -10.05 -12.06
C LEU A 720 -4.73 -9.99 -13.48
N SER A 721 -3.54 -9.42 -13.59
CA SER A 721 -2.88 -9.20 -14.87
C SER A 721 -2.47 -10.51 -15.56
N ASN A 722 -2.29 -10.44 -16.88
CA ASN A 722 -1.88 -11.56 -17.73
C ASN A 722 -2.82 -12.78 -17.59
N ASN A 723 -4.08 -12.56 -17.96
CA ASN A 723 -5.17 -13.55 -17.94
C ASN A 723 -6.01 -13.42 -19.23
N ARG A 724 -7.21 -14.00 -19.25
CA ARG A 724 -8.18 -13.91 -20.36
C ARG A 724 -9.52 -13.30 -19.91
N PHE A 725 -9.52 -12.45 -18.88
CA PHE A 725 -10.73 -11.76 -18.43
C PHE A 725 -11.32 -10.93 -19.58
N ASN A 726 -12.64 -10.96 -19.73
CA ASN A 726 -13.36 -10.25 -20.78
C ASN A 726 -14.50 -9.41 -20.19
N GLY A 727 -15.35 -8.82 -21.04
CA GLY A 727 -16.40 -7.90 -20.59
C GLY A 727 -15.86 -6.51 -20.24
N THR A 728 -16.67 -5.72 -19.54
CA THR A 728 -16.35 -4.32 -19.19
C THR A 728 -15.57 -4.22 -17.88
N VAL A 729 -14.79 -3.15 -17.74
CA VAL A 729 -14.15 -2.80 -16.46
C VAL A 729 -15.24 -2.43 -15.44
N PRO A 730 -15.43 -3.19 -14.34
CA PRO A 730 -16.40 -2.86 -13.31
C PRO A 730 -15.91 -1.69 -12.44
N LYS A 731 -16.76 -1.21 -11.54
CA LYS A 731 -16.33 -0.33 -10.45
C LYS A 731 -15.40 -1.08 -9.51
N PHE A 732 -14.49 -0.34 -8.88
CA PHE A 732 -13.47 -0.93 -8.02
C PHE A 732 -13.88 -0.88 -6.54
N PRO A 733 -13.27 -1.75 -5.69
CA PRO A 733 -13.46 -1.70 -4.24
C PRO A 733 -13.11 -0.32 -3.66
N LYS A 734 -13.86 0.15 -2.66
CA LYS A 734 -13.63 1.47 -2.04
C LYS A 734 -12.25 1.63 -1.40
N ASN A 735 -11.72 0.56 -0.83
CA ASN A 735 -10.43 0.57 -0.13
C ASN A 735 -9.24 0.27 -1.04
N ILE A 736 -9.47 0.05 -2.34
CA ILE A 736 -8.42 -0.32 -3.28
C ILE A 736 -7.37 0.80 -3.37
N THR A 737 -6.11 0.42 -3.28
CA THR A 737 -4.94 1.31 -3.45
C THR A 737 -4.12 0.92 -4.67
N TYR A 738 -4.07 -0.37 -4.98
CA TYR A 738 -3.35 -0.93 -6.11
C TYR A 738 -4.26 -1.89 -6.88
N ILE A 739 -4.47 -1.61 -8.16
CA ILE A 739 -5.16 -2.53 -9.06
C ILE A 739 -4.40 -2.71 -10.37
N ASP A 740 -4.12 -3.96 -10.70
CA ASP A 740 -3.53 -4.36 -11.98
C ASP A 740 -4.40 -5.44 -12.63
N ILE A 741 -5.11 -5.05 -13.68
CA ILE A 741 -5.89 -5.97 -14.53
C ILE A 741 -5.42 -5.89 -16.00
N SER A 742 -4.15 -5.52 -16.20
CA SER A 742 -3.50 -5.43 -17.51
C SER A 742 -3.36 -6.78 -18.22
N ARG A 743 -3.09 -6.76 -19.54
CA ARG A 743 -2.90 -7.97 -20.37
C ARG A 743 -4.07 -8.94 -20.24
N ASN A 744 -5.27 -8.45 -20.53
CA ASN A 744 -6.50 -9.21 -20.55
C ASN A 744 -7.26 -8.94 -21.87
N SER A 745 -8.52 -9.36 -21.95
CA SER A 745 -9.43 -9.10 -23.09
C SER A 745 -10.61 -8.21 -22.69
N LEU A 746 -10.40 -7.30 -21.73
CA LEU A 746 -11.43 -6.35 -21.27
C LEU A 746 -11.77 -5.36 -22.39
N SER A 747 -13.04 -4.99 -22.52
CA SER A 747 -13.55 -4.17 -23.63
C SER A 747 -14.66 -3.21 -23.17
N GLY A 748 -15.11 -2.31 -24.06
CA GLY A 748 -16.10 -1.29 -23.70
C GLY A 748 -15.48 -0.10 -22.95
N PRO A 749 -16.29 0.86 -22.50
CA PRO A 749 -15.80 2.08 -21.86
C PRO A 749 -15.30 1.85 -20.43
N LEU A 750 -14.38 2.72 -20.00
CA LEU A 750 -14.05 2.88 -18.57
C LEU A 750 -15.31 3.28 -17.78
N PRO A 751 -15.45 2.85 -16.53
CA PRO A 751 -16.58 3.25 -15.69
C PRO A 751 -16.57 4.77 -15.50
N TYR A 752 -17.74 5.41 -15.57
CA TYR A 752 -17.86 6.87 -15.41
C TYR A 752 -17.34 7.35 -14.04
N ASP A 753 -17.41 6.49 -13.01
CA ASP A 753 -16.83 6.72 -11.68
C ASP A 753 -16.22 5.40 -11.19
N PHE A 754 -14.98 5.47 -10.68
CA PHE A 754 -14.24 4.32 -10.17
C PHE A 754 -14.66 3.94 -8.73
N VAL A 755 -15.25 4.85 -7.95
CA VAL A 755 -15.65 4.65 -6.54
C VAL A 755 -14.46 4.20 -5.66
N ALA A 756 -13.27 4.76 -5.91
CA ALA A 756 -12.00 4.32 -5.30
C ALA A 756 -11.11 5.49 -4.85
N PRO A 757 -11.45 6.19 -3.75
CA PRO A 757 -10.76 7.42 -3.33
C PRO A 757 -9.29 7.22 -2.90
N TRP A 758 -8.91 5.99 -2.52
CA TRP A 758 -7.57 5.64 -2.07
C TRP A 758 -6.67 5.10 -3.20
N LEU A 759 -7.19 5.04 -4.43
CA LEU A 759 -6.49 4.46 -5.57
C LEU A 759 -5.22 5.26 -5.88
N SER A 760 -4.08 4.59 -5.75
CA SER A 760 -2.76 5.14 -5.99
C SER A 760 -2.15 4.65 -7.30
N LYS A 761 -2.48 3.43 -7.71
CA LYS A 761 -1.85 2.79 -8.87
C LYS A 761 -2.91 2.04 -9.68
N LEU A 762 -3.12 2.47 -10.91
CA LEU A 762 -4.12 1.92 -11.84
C LEU A 762 -3.44 1.41 -13.11
N LEU A 763 -3.43 0.09 -13.30
CA LEU A 763 -2.87 -0.56 -14.47
C LEU A 763 -3.95 -1.31 -15.25
N LEU A 764 -4.21 -0.85 -16.47
CA LEU A 764 -5.22 -1.37 -17.41
C LEU A 764 -4.63 -1.67 -18.80
N TYR A 765 -3.31 -1.60 -18.94
CA TYR A 765 -2.66 -1.66 -20.23
C TYR A 765 -2.86 -2.99 -20.97
N ASN A 766 -2.73 -2.97 -22.30
CA ASN A 766 -2.87 -4.14 -23.16
C ASN A 766 -4.22 -4.87 -22.97
N ASN A 767 -5.29 -4.15 -23.28
CA ASN A 767 -6.67 -4.64 -23.30
C ASN A 767 -7.37 -4.11 -24.57
N SER A 768 -8.68 -4.27 -24.66
CA SER A 768 -9.54 -3.76 -25.74
C SER A 768 -10.49 -2.66 -25.25
N ILE A 769 -10.09 -1.89 -24.23
CA ILE A 769 -10.92 -0.83 -23.62
C ILE A 769 -11.08 0.32 -24.62
N SER A 770 -12.31 0.78 -24.80
CA SER A 770 -12.71 1.77 -25.81
C SER A 770 -13.36 3.01 -25.17
N GLY A 771 -13.83 3.97 -25.96
CA GLY A 771 -14.51 5.16 -25.44
C GLY A 771 -13.54 6.21 -24.90
N THR A 772 -14.05 7.17 -24.12
CA THR A 772 -13.25 8.30 -23.60
C THR A 772 -12.74 8.06 -22.19
N ILE A 773 -11.65 8.73 -21.82
CA ILE A 773 -11.19 8.75 -20.42
C ILE A 773 -12.15 9.66 -19.62
N PRO A 774 -12.83 9.15 -18.58
CA PRO A 774 -13.84 9.91 -17.83
C PRO A 774 -13.20 10.98 -16.93
N SER A 775 -13.88 12.12 -16.74
CA SER A 775 -13.41 13.22 -15.90
C SER A 775 -13.32 12.88 -14.41
N SER A 776 -13.99 11.82 -13.95
CA SER A 776 -13.83 11.28 -12.60
C SER A 776 -12.42 10.81 -12.30
N LEU A 777 -11.59 10.55 -13.30
CA LEU A 777 -10.17 10.29 -13.10
C LEU A 777 -9.49 11.46 -12.35
N CYS A 778 -9.96 12.70 -12.55
CA CYS A 778 -9.46 13.88 -11.84
C CYS A 778 -9.74 13.84 -10.33
N SER A 779 -10.73 13.07 -9.84
CA SER A 779 -11.00 13.00 -8.38
C SER A 779 -10.08 12.01 -7.64
N LEU A 780 -9.17 11.32 -8.33
CA LEU A 780 -8.24 10.38 -7.72
C LEU A 780 -6.99 11.11 -7.19
N GLU A 781 -7.12 11.78 -6.05
CA GLU A 781 -6.06 12.59 -5.45
C GLU A 781 -4.79 11.80 -5.04
N LYS A 782 -4.94 10.49 -4.80
CA LYS A 782 -3.82 9.62 -4.38
C LYS A 782 -3.08 8.98 -5.56
N LEU A 783 -3.51 9.21 -6.79
CA LEU A 783 -2.98 8.56 -7.99
C LEU A 783 -1.52 8.97 -8.23
N GLU A 784 -0.63 7.98 -8.18
CA GLU A 784 0.81 8.06 -8.41
C GLU A 784 1.20 7.46 -9.76
N LEU A 785 0.49 6.41 -10.20
CA LEU A 785 0.73 5.70 -11.45
C LEU A 785 -0.57 5.45 -12.20
N LEU A 786 -0.58 5.84 -13.47
CA LEU A 786 -1.65 5.53 -14.41
C LEU A 786 -1.08 4.93 -15.70
N ASP A 787 -1.44 3.67 -15.98
CA ASP A 787 -1.12 3.02 -17.25
C ASP A 787 -2.38 2.51 -17.94
N LEU A 788 -2.77 3.20 -19.01
CA LEU A 788 -3.87 2.85 -19.91
C LEU A 788 -3.38 2.47 -21.31
N SER A 789 -2.09 2.22 -21.47
CA SER A 789 -1.47 2.02 -22.78
C SER A 789 -1.99 0.77 -23.52
N ARG A 790 -1.84 0.73 -24.84
CA ARG A 790 -2.24 -0.40 -25.70
C ARG A 790 -3.73 -0.75 -25.50
N ASN A 791 -4.59 0.23 -25.72
CA ASN A 791 -6.04 0.10 -25.70
C ASN A 791 -6.64 0.80 -26.94
N MET A 792 -7.97 0.93 -26.98
CA MET A 792 -8.71 1.61 -28.05
C MET A 792 -9.37 2.91 -27.55
N LEU A 793 -8.75 3.60 -26.59
CA LEU A 793 -9.29 4.83 -26.01
C LEU A 793 -9.29 5.96 -27.06
N THR A 794 -10.27 6.85 -26.97
CA THR A 794 -10.56 7.93 -27.92
C THR A 794 -10.84 9.25 -27.20
N GLY A 795 -10.91 10.35 -27.95
CA GLY A 795 -11.18 11.67 -27.40
C GLY A 795 -9.99 12.26 -26.67
N GLU A 796 -10.23 13.37 -25.96
CA GLU A 796 -9.19 14.12 -25.26
C GLU A 796 -8.91 13.55 -23.86
N PHE A 797 -7.70 13.80 -23.35
CA PHE A 797 -7.43 13.60 -21.94
C PHE A 797 -8.27 14.59 -21.12
N PRO A 798 -8.93 14.16 -20.03
CA PRO A 798 -9.88 15.00 -19.31
C PRO A 798 -9.22 16.28 -18.78
N ASN A 799 -9.85 17.42 -19.07
CA ASN A 799 -9.45 18.70 -18.48
C ASN A 799 -10.02 18.78 -17.06
N CYS A 800 -9.15 18.84 -16.06
CA CYS A 800 -9.58 18.93 -14.68
C CYS A 800 -9.79 20.40 -14.29
N GLN A 801 -10.90 20.71 -13.60
CA GLN A 801 -11.19 22.08 -13.17
C GLN A 801 -10.12 22.62 -12.21
N GLU A 802 -9.75 23.89 -12.38
CA GLU A 802 -8.70 24.61 -11.63
C GLU A 802 -8.86 24.58 -10.10
N ASN A 803 -10.05 24.26 -9.57
CA ASN A 803 -10.33 24.27 -8.13
C ASN A 803 -10.12 22.91 -7.42
N SER A 804 -10.01 21.82 -8.18
CA SER A 804 -9.48 20.56 -7.66
C SER A 804 -7.97 20.58 -7.91
N GLU A 805 -7.16 20.05 -6.99
CA GLU A 805 -5.73 19.80 -7.20
C GLU A 805 -5.52 18.33 -7.61
N PRO A 806 -6.00 17.89 -8.79
CA PRO A 806 -5.92 16.51 -9.25
C PRO A 806 -4.46 16.16 -9.54
N PHE A 807 -4.11 14.88 -9.46
CA PHE A 807 -2.80 14.37 -9.88
C PHE A 807 -1.59 14.99 -9.15
N MET A 808 -1.78 15.60 -7.97
CA MET A 808 -0.68 16.14 -7.16
C MET A 808 0.37 15.11 -6.76
N LYS A 809 0.01 13.83 -6.75
CA LYS A 809 0.93 12.72 -6.48
C LYS A 809 1.40 11.99 -7.74
N LEU A 810 0.89 12.34 -8.92
CA LEU A 810 1.16 11.59 -10.14
C LEU A 810 2.64 11.69 -10.51
N ARG A 811 3.26 10.52 -10.72
CA ARG A 811 4.66 10.37 -11.10
C ARG A 811 4.81 9.78 -12.48
N ILE A 812 3.96 8.81 -12.81
CA ILE A 812 4.04 8.02 -14.04
C ILE A 812 2.71 8.06 -14.76
N LEU A 813 2.76 8.48 -16.02
CA LEU A 813 1.65 8.46 -16.95
C LEU A 813 2.05 7.74 -18.23
N ASN A 814 1.34 6.66 -18.53
CA ASN A 814 1.49 5.93 -19.78
C ASN A 814 0.13 5.77 -20.47
N LEU A 815 -0.03 6.42 -21.62
CA LEU A 815 -1.23 6.40 -22.45
C LEU A 815 -0.93 5.93 -23.88
N ASN A 816 0.27 5.41 -24.13
CA ASN A 816 0.73 5.13 -25.48
C ASN A 816 -0.15 4.09 -26.20
N THR A 817 -0.06 4.05 -27.53
CA THR A 817 -0.77 3.07 -28.36
C THR A 817 -2.28 3.09 -28.10
N ASN A 818 -2.90 4.24 -28.36
CA ASN A 818 -4.34 4.48 -28.24
C ASN A 818 -4.80 5.34 -29.43
N ASN A 819 -6.09 5.68 -29.47
CA ASN A 819 -6.67 6.57 -30.46
C ASN A 819 -7.08 7.93 -29.84
N LEU A 820 -6.34 8.37 -28.82
CA LEU A 820 -6.54 9.63 -28.09
C LEU A 820 -6.16 10.82 -28.97
N SER A 821 -6.90 11.91 -28.84
CA SER A 821 -6.73 13.15 -29.62
C SER A 821 -6.67 14.37 -28.71
N GLY A 822 -6.64 15.58 -29.29
CA GLY A 822 -6.57 16.84 -28.54
C GLY A 822 -5.14 17.37 -28.41
N GLU A 823 -4.96 18.40 -27.59
CA GLU A 823 -3.64 18.99 -27.31
C GLU A 823 -2.87 18.22 -26.22
N PHE A 824 -1.63 18.64 -25.95
CA PHE A 824 -0.89 18.13 -24.80
C PHE A 824 -1.68 18.40 -23.51
N PRO A 825 -1.91 17.42 -22.61
CA PRO A 825 -2.89 17.59 -21.56
C PRO A 825 -2.53 18.68 -20.54
N SER A 826 -3.38 19.71 -20.45
CA SER A 826 -3.23 20.84 -19.51
C SER A 826 -3.37 20.42 -18.04
N ALA A 827 -3.97 19.27 -17.75
CA ALA A 827 -4.11 18.73 -16.40
C ALA A 827 -2.76 18.52 -15.67
N PHE A 828 -1.65 18.44 -16.42
CA PHE A 828 -0.30 18.27 -15.89
C PHE A 828 0.46 19.59 -15.69
N LYS A 829 -0.14 20.72 -16.07
CA LYS A 829 0.44 22.03 -15.83
C LYS A 829 0.61 22.26 -14.33
N GLY A 830 1.79 22.70 -13.90
CA GLY A 830 2.14 22.90 -12.49
C GLY A 830 2.40 21.62 -11.68
N ARG A 831 2.40 20.41 -12.27
CA ARG A 831 2.57 19.15 -11.51
C ARG A 831 4.04 18.84 -11.26
N GLN A 832 4.45 18.99 -10.00
CA GLN A 832 5.86 18.94 -9.60
C GLN A 832 6.47 17.55 -9.51
N PHE A 833 5.68 16.47 -9.51
CA PHE A 833 6.17 15.09 -9.30
C PHE A 833 6.15 14.21 -10.55
N VAL A 834 5.58 14.69 -11.67
CA VAL A 834 5.48 13.92 -12.91
C VAL A 834 6.86 13.76 -13.54
N ALA A 835 7.34 12.51 -13.56
CA ALA A 835 8.68 12.16 -14.02
C ALA A 835 8.67 11.39 -15.35
N PHE A 836 7.63 10.61 -15.61
CA PHE A 836 7.49 9.76 -16.79
C PHE A 836 6.18 10.08 -17.51
N VAL A 837 6.28 10.44 -18.79
CA VAL A 837 5.14 10.69 -19.67
C VAL A 837 5.36 10.00 -21.02
N ASP A 838 4.50 9.03 -21.34
CA ASP A 838 4.45 8.40 -22.66
C ASP A 838 3.06 8.55 -23.29
N LEU A 839 2.98 9.36 -24.34
CA LEU A 839 1.78 9.63 -25.15
C LEU A 839 1.95 9.12 -26.60
N SER A 840 2.93 8.23 -26.84
CA SER A 840 3.31 7.82 -28.20
C SER A 840 2.20 7.03 -28.91
N TYR A 841 2.23 6.99 -30.24
CA TYR A 841 1.30 6.24 -31.08
C TYR A 841 -0.16 6.58 -30.75
N SER A 842 -0.52 7.85 -30.94
CA SER A 842 -1.87 8.40 -30.72
C SER A 842 -2.14 9.52 -31.75
N GLN A 843 -3.18 10.31 -31.54
CA GLN A 843 -3.60 11.41 -32.42
C GLN A 843 -3.50 12.78 -31.74
N PHE A 844 -2.62 12.94 -30.75
CA PHE A 844 -2.40 14.23 -30.10
C PHE A 844 -1.84 15.25 -31.10
N SER A 845 -2.25 16.50 -30.99
CA SER A 845 -1.93 17.58 -31.93
C SER A 845 -1.66 18.90 -31.19
N GLY A 846 -1.52 19.99 -31.92
CA GLY A 846 -1.22 21.31 -31.35
C GLY A 846 0.28 21.55 -31.19
N ASN A 847 0.62 22.71 -30.63
CA ASN A 847 1.99 23.07 -30.29
C ASN A 847 2.39 22.41 -28.97
N LEU A 848 3.68 22.03 -28.83
CA LEU A 848 4.21 21.59 -27.55
C LEU A 848 4.26 22.78 -26.58
N PRO A 849 3.61 22.71 -25.40
CA PRO A 849 3.56 23.84 -24.48
C PRO A 849 4.91 24.19 -23.83
N VAL A 850 5.22 25.49 -23.71
CA VAL A 850 6.45 25.99 -23.08
C VAL A 850 6.53 25.60 -21.59
N TRP A 851 5.40 25.57 -20.90
CA TRP A 851 5.32 25.29 -19.46
C TRP A 851 5.79 23.87 -19.09
N ILE A 852 5.93 22.94 -20.04
CA ILE A 852 6.48 21.60 -19.75
C ILE A 852 7.89 21.73 -19.16
N TRP A 853 8.66 22.71 -19.61
CA TRP A 853 10.01 22.93 -19.11
C TRP A 853 10.02 23.68 -17.78
N GLU A 854 9.12 24.66 -17.63
CA GLU A 854 9.07 25.61 -16.51
C GLU A 854 8.33 25.08 -15.28
N GLU A 855 7.28 24.31 -15.50
CA GLU A 855 6.31 23.91 -14.49
C GLU A 855 6.33 22.40 -14.18
N MET A 856 7.17 21.60 -14.87
CA MET A 856 7.39 20.16 -14.59
C MET A 856 8.87 19.83 -14.36
N PRO A 857 9.47 20.30 -13.25
CA PRO A 857 10.92 20.23 -13.03
C PRO A 857 11.48 18.81 -12.84
N THR A 858 10.62 17.83 -12.53
CA THR A 858 10.98 16.43 -12.31
C THR A 858 10.87 15.57 -13.55
N LEU A 859 10.36 16.11 -14.67
CA LEU A 859 10.19 15.37 -15.92
C LEU A 859 11.54 14.83 -16.39
N ALA A 860 11.65 13.50 -16.42
CA ALA A 860 12.87 12.78 -16.75
C ALA A 860 12.76 12.01 -18.07
N LEU A 861 11.54 11.57 -18.42
CA LEU A 861 11.25 10.87 -19.66
C LEU A 861 9.98 11.44 -20.31
N LEU A 862 10.11 11.89 -21.56
CA LEU A 862 9.02 12.37 -22.39
C LEU A 862 9.03 11.67 -23.74
N ARG A 863 7.93 10.99 -24.07
CA ARG A 863 7.73 10.34 -25.37
C ARG A 863 6.43 10.76 -26.01
N LEU A 864 6.54 11.34 -27.20
CA LEU A 864 5.44 11.86 -28.02
C LEU A 864 5.46 11.28 -29.43
N ARG A 865 6.21 10.20 -29.65
CA ARG A 865 6.43 9.61 -30.98
C ARG A 865 5.11 9.29 -31.69
N SER A 866 5.07 9.46 -33.01
CA SER A 866 3.92 9.05 -33.84
C SER A 866 2.61 9.69 -33.35
N ASN A 867 2.60 11.02 -33.40
CA ASN A 867 1.45 11.88 -33.14
C ASN A 867 1.34 12.95 -34.24
N MET A 868 0.49 13.94 -34.05
CA MET A 868 0.21 15.04 -34.97
C MET A 868 0.67 16.39 -34.38
N PHE A 869 1.64 16.42 -33.46
CA PHE A 869 2.17 17.68 -32.90
C PHE A 869 2.86 18.50 -33.98
N TYR A 870 2.73 19.82 -33.91
CA TYR A 870 3.31 20.74 -34.90
C TYR A 870 3.89 21.99 -34.23
N GLY A 871 4.36 22.93 -35.06
CA GLY A 871 4.98 24.17 -34.57
C GLY A 871 6.46 23.98 -34.24
N HIS A 872 7.00 24.89 -33.43
CA HIS A 872 8.41 24.88 -33.05
C HIS A 872 8.60 24.07 -31.76
N ILE A 873 9.76 23.43 -31.62
CA ILE A 873 10.18 22.86 -30.33
C ILE A 873 10.52 24.05 -29.40
N PRO A 874 9.84 24.21 -28.24
CA PRO A 874 10.08 25.35 -27.35
C PRO A 874 11.49 25.38 -26.76
N GLU A 875 12.00 26.57 -26.48
CA GLU A 875 13.27 26.74 -25.76
C GLU A 875 13.20 26.09 -24.36
N ILE A 876 14.23 25.31 -24.03
CA ILE A 876 14.36 24.55 -22.79
C ILE A 876 15.01 25.44 -21.72
N THR A 877 14.19 26.01 -20.84
CA THR A 877 14.65 27.01 -19.86
C THR A 877 15.16 26.40 -18.55
N THR A 878 14.51 25.34 -18.05
CA THR A 878 14.64 24.92 -16.62
C THR A 878 14.68 23.41 -16.38
N SER A 879 14.62 22.57 -17.43
CA SER A 879 14.59 21.11 -17.28
C SER A 879 15.92 20.52 -16.77
N LYS A 880 15.90 19.91 -15.59
CA LYS A 880 17.10 19.36 -14.92
C LYS A 880 17.20 17.84 -14.96
N GLN A 881 16.08 17.13 -15.13
CA GLN A 881 16.03 15.66 -15.03
C GLN A 881 15.82 14.96 -16.37
N LEU A 882 15.42 15.68 -17.43
CA LEU A 882 15.10 15.09 -18.72
C LEU A 882 16.32 14.42 -19.33
N GLN A 883 16.26 13.10 -19.47
CA GLN A 883 17.30 12.25 -20.03
C GLN A 883 16.84 11.49 -21.27
N PHE A 884 15.52 11.40 -21.46
CA PHE A 884 14.92 10.67 -22.57
C PHE A 884 13.87 11.57 -23.22
N LEU A 885 14.15 12.00 -24.46
CA LEU A 885 13.26 12.82 -25.27
C LEU A 885 13.05 12.16 -26.64
N ASP A 886 11.81 11.75 -26.92
CA ASP A 886 11.41 11.14 -28.19
C ASP A 886 10.22 11.89 -28.78
N LEU A 887 10.50 12.73 -29.77
CA LEU A 887 9.53 13.55 -30.52
C LEU A 887 9.34 13.05 -31.96
N ALA A 888 9.81 11.84 -32.26
CA ALA A 888 9.89 11.34 -33.63
C ALA A 888 8.52 11.17 -34.30
N TYR A 889 8.46 11.19 -35.63
CA TYR A 889 7.20 10.98 -36.38
C TYR A 889 6.09 11.95 -35.94
N ASN A 890 6.37 13.24 -36.02
CA ASN A 890 5.44 14.33 -35.78
C ASN A 890 5.56 15.34 -36.94
N ASN A 891 4.92 16.50 -36.79
CA ASN A 891 4.95 17.59 -37.77
C ASN A 891 5.65 18.84 -37.21
N PHE A 892 6.64 18.66 -36.31
CA PHE A 892 7.45 19.77 -35.80
C PHE A 892 8.25 20.45 -36.91
N SER A 893 8.43 21.75 -36.79
CA SER A 893 9.02 22.64 -37.80
C SER A 893 9.93 23.69 -37.15
N GLY A 894 10.65 24.47 -37.97
CA GLY A 894 11.61 25.45 -37.46
C GLY A 894 12.92 24.81 -37.02
N SER A 895 13.77 25.55 -36.30
CA SER A 895 15.09 25.07 -35.88
C SER A 895 15.06 24.26 -34.59
N ILE A 896 16.04 23.38 -34.41
CA ILE A 896 16.33 22.78 -33.10
C ILE A 896 16.76 23.92 -32.16
N PRO A 897 16.12 24.09 -30.99
CA PRO A 897 16.44 25.19 -30.07
C PRO A 897 17.87 25.06 -29.54
N HIS A 898 18.62 26.17 -29.50
CA HIS A 898 19.99 26.16 -29.01
C HIS A 898 20.07 25.71 -27.54
N SER A 899 19.03 26.00 -26.75
CA SER A 899 18.92 25.57 -25.35
C SER A 899 18.83 24.05 -25.14
N ILE A 900 18.71 23.23 -26.18
CA ILE A 900 18.73 21.76 -26.06
C ILE A 900 20.02 21.24 -25.40
N VAL A 901 21.11 21.99 -25.53
CA VAL A 901 22.40 21.71 -24.90
C VAL A 901 22.39 21.93 -23.38
N ASN A 902 21.37 22.59 -22.83
CA ASN A 902 21.22 22.85 -21.39
C ASN A 902 20.60 21.66 -20.62
N LEU A 903 20.27 20.56 -21.29
CA LEU A 903 19.70 19.37 -20.68
C LEU A 903 20.70 18.69 -19.73
N SER A 904 20.71 19.16 -18.49
CA SER A 904 21.74 18.84 -17.50
C SER A 904 21.84 17.35 -17.19
N ALA A 905 20.73 16.60 -17.26
CA ALA A 905 20.74 15.15 -17.07
C ALA A 905 21.42 14.40 -18.23
N MET A 906 21.24 14.85 -19.47
CA MET A 906 21.92 14.31 -20.66
C MET A 906 23.41 14.72 -20.73
N ALA A 907 23.84 15.67 -19.90
CA ALA A 907 25.24 16.07 -19.75
C ALA A 907 25.98 15.35 -18.60
N ARG A 908 25.33 14.46 -17.83
CA ARG A 908 25.95 13.75 -16.69
C ARG A 908 26.81 12.58 -17.15
N THR A 909 28.09 12.55 -16.77
CA THR A 909 29.03 11.50 -17.17
C THR A 909 28.62 10.07 -16.78
N SER A 910 27.82 9.87 -15.73
CA SER A 910 27.36 8.53 -15.33
C SER A 910 26.37 7.91 -16.31
N GLY A 911 25.59 8.72 -17.05
CA GLY A 911 24.45 8.27 -17.86
C GLY A 911 23.37 7.52 -17.06
N TYR A 912 23.49 7.47 -15.73
CA TYR A 912 22.60 6.77 -14.81
C TYR A 912 21.77 7.76 -14.01
N SER A 913 20.46 7.53 -13.97
CA SER A 913 19.53 8.30 -13.15
C SER A 913 19.03 7.51 -11.97
N TYR A 914 19.64 7.81 -10.82
CA TYR A 914 19.16 7.37 -9.50
C TYR A 914 17.72 7.85 -9.23
N PHE A 915 17.33 8.98 -9.82
CA PHE A 915 15.98 9.52 -9.70
C PHE A 915 14.94 8.62 -10.39
N LEU A 916 15.20 8.24 -11.65
CA LEU A 916 14.33 7.31 -12.37
C LEU A 916 14.40 5.91 -11.78
N ASP A 917 15.56 5.45 -11.34
CA ASP A 917 15.70 4.17 -10.65
C ASP A 917 14.81 4.11 -9.40
N ILE A 918 14.84 5.11 -8.52
CA ILE A 918 13.92 5.17 -7.37
C ILE A 918 12.46 5.20 -7.79
N ILE A 919 12.11 5.98 -8.82
CA ILE A 919 10.71 6.11 -9.27
C ILE A 919 10.21 4.79 -9.86
N LEU A 920 11.04 4.05 -10.58
CA LEU A 920 10.71 2.78 -11.22
C LEU A 920 10.78 1.59 -10.26
N VAL A 921 11.70 1.61 -9.28
CA VAL A 921 11.88 0.56 -8.26
C VAL A 921 10.90 0.72 -7.10
N GLY A 922 10.59 1.95 -6.68
CA GLY A 922 9.73 2.29 -5.53
C GLY A 922 8.25 1.93 -5.70
N ILE A 923 7.89 1.28 -6.80
CA ILE A 923 6.52 0.92 -7.11
C ILE A 923 6.17 -0.49 -6.57
N GLY A 924 7.16 -1.30 -6.15
CA GLY A 924 6.91 -2.62 -5.55
C GLY A 924 6.19 -2.57 -4.20
N TYR A 925 5.26 -3.51 -3.98
CA TYR A 925 4.46 -3.60 -2.76
C TYR A 925 5.14 -4.48 -1.70
N GLN A 926 5.29 -3.97 -0.48
CA GLN A 926 5.73 -4.73 0.70
C GLN A 926 4.57 -5.54 1.28
N LEU A 927 4.66 -6.87 1.16
CA LEU A 927 3.77 -7.79 1.86
C LEU A 927 4.27 -7.95 3.31
N TYR A 928 3.66 -7.23 4.26
CA TYR A 928 3.88 -7.35 5.71
C TYR A 928 5.26 -6.91 6.27
N ASN A 929 5.31 -6.65 7.58
CA ASN A 929 6.42 -6.11 8.38
C ASN A 929 7.70 -7.00 8.46
N SER A 930 8.01 -7.79 7.44
CA SER A 930 9.28 -8.50 7.28
C SER A 930 9.84 -8.25 5.87
N GLU A 931 11.02 -7.63 5.82
CA GLU A 931 11.87 -7.16 4.71
C GLU A 931 11.93 -7.87 3.32
N PHE A 932 11.09 -8.84 2.94
CA PHE A 932 11.35 -9.67 1.74
C PHE A 932 10.17 -9.92 0.79
N TYR A 933 9.38 -8.89 0.46
CA TYR A 933 8.52 -8.96 -0.73
C TYR A 933 8.60 -7.67 -1.54
N TRP A 934 9.20 -7.78 -2.72
CA TRP A 934 9.16 -6.75 -3.76
C TRP A 934 8.53 -7.38 -5.01
N VAL A 935 7.28 -7.03 -5.31
CA VAL A 935 6.73 -7.27 -6.65
C VAL A 935 7.28 -6.19 -7.56
N SER A 936 8.32 -6.52 -8.32
CA SER A 936 8.99 -5.59 -9.23
C SER A 936 8.12 -5.31 -10.47
N PHE A 937 8.08 -4.04 -10.86
CA PHE A 937 7.46 -3.58 -12.11
C PHE A 937 8.35 -3.98 -13.27
N ARG A 938 7.87 -4.94 -14.09
CA ARG A 938 8.41 -5.10 -15.44
C ARG A 938 7.65 -4.18 -16.39
N GLU A 939 7.96 -2.89 -16.33
CA GLU A 939 7.51 -1.94 -17.37
C GLU A 939 8.05 -2.38 -18.73
N GLN A 940 7.16 -2.59 -19.71
CA GLN A 940 7.58 -2.93 -21.06
C GLN A 940 7.57 -1.66 -21.92
N VAL A 941 8.60 -0.83 -21.77
CA VAL A 941 8.82 0.32 -22.68
C VAL A 941 9.54 -0.21 -23.92
N SER A 942 8.90 -0.11 -25.09
CA SER A 942 9.55 -0.46 -26.36
C SER A 942 10.34 0.75 -26.89
N VAL A 943 11.67 0.64 -26.90
CA VAL A 943 12.59 1.68 -27.37
C VAL A 943 13.36 1.17 -28.59
N SER A 944 13.46 1.97 -29.65
CA SER A 944 14.32 1.65 -30.79
C SER A 944 15.73 2.18 -30.54
N THR A 945 16.66 1.35 -30.07
CA THR A 945 18.10 1.68 -30.04
C THR A 945 18.90 0.59 -30.72
N LYS A 946 20.08 0.93 -31.26
CA LYS A 946 20.93 -0.04 -31.97
C LYS A 946 20.14 -0.82 -33.03
N GLY A 947 19.25 -0.13 -33.77
CA GLY A 947 18.42 -0.69 -34.84
C GLY A 947 17.57 -1.90 -34.45
N GLN A 948 17.23 -2.03 -33.16
CA GLN A 948 16.34 -3.04 -32.60
C GLN A 948 15.27 -2.37 -31.74
N GLN A 949 14.06 -2.90 -31.75
CA GLN A 949 13.03 -2.52 -30.79
C GLN A 949 13.28 -3.35 -29.52
N LEU A 950 13.80 -2.72 -28.48
CA LEU A 950 14.12 -3.32 -27.18
C LEU A 950 12.97 -3.08 -26.20
N GLU A 951 12.56 -4.12 -25.48
CA GLU A 951 11.56 -4.05 -24.41
C GLU A 951 12.29 -3.96 -23.06
N LEU A 952 12.23 -2.83 -22.35
CA LEU A 952 13.10 -2.58 -21.19
C LEU A 952 12.32 -2.07 -19.96
N SER A 953 12.59 -2.70 -18.80
CA SER A 953 12.07 -2.28 -17.49
C SER A 953 13.15 -1.82 -16.50
N SER A 954 14.32 -2.46 -16.44
CA SER A 954 15.41 -2.11 -15.49
C SER A 954 16.52 -1.24 -16.08
N GLU A 955 16.56 -1.10 -17.41
CA GLU A 955 17.65 -0.40 -18.11
C GLU A 955 17.32 1.06 -18.43
N LEU A 956 16.08 1.50 -18.21
CA LEU A 956 15.64 2.88 -18.53
C LEU A 956 16.41 3.94 -17.72
N SER A 957 16.80 3.61 -16.49
CA SER A 957 17.65 4.46 -15.65
C SER A 957 19.04 4.72 -16.27
N HIS A 958 19.51 3.85 -17.17
CA HIS A 958 20.77 3.97 -17.89
C HIS A 958 20.62 4.51 -19.32
N MET A 959 19.39 4.76 -19.80
CA MET A 959 19.15 5.22 -21.16
C MET A 959 19.14 6.75 -21.26
N VAL A 960 19.96 7.27 -22.17
CA VAL A 960 20.01 8.69 -22.53
C VAL A 960 19.82 8.82 -24.03
N ILE A 961 18.66 9.35 -24.44
CA ILE A 961 18.21 9.34 -25.84
C ILE A 961 17.63 10.70 -26.22
N LEU A 962 18.03 11.16 -27.41
CA LEU A 962 17.42 12.27 -28.11
C LEU A 962 17.00 11.82 -29.52
N ASP A 963 15.70 11.70 -29.75
CA ASP A 963 15.12 11.34 -31.05
C ASP A 963 14.14 12.41 -31.53
N LEU A 964 14.52 13.13 -32.58
CA LEU A 964 13.73 14.17 -33.25
C LEU A 964 13.42 13.79 -34.71
N SER A 965 13.59 12.52 -35.08
CA SER A 965 13.51 12.07 -36.46
C SER A 965 12.10 12.15 -37.07
N CYS A 966 12.01 12.11 -38.40
CA CYS A 966 10.74 12.12 -39.14
C CYS A 966 9.85 13.31 -38.74
N ASN A 967 10.40 14.51 -38.90
CA ASN A 967 9.73 15.80 -38.68
C ASN A 967 10.03 16.73 -39.87
N SER A 968 9.65 18.00 -39.76
CA SER A 968 9.96 19.06 -40.73
C SER A 968 10.95 20.10 -40.17
N LEU A 969 11.90 19.66 -39.34
CA LEU A 969 12.88 20.55 -38.71
C LEU A 969 13.89 21.09 -39.74
N THR A 970 14.26 22.35 -39.59
CA THR A 970 15.14 23.13 -40.48
C THR A 970 16.31 23.72 -39.69
N GLY A 971 17.15 24.55 -40.31
CA GLY A 971 18.28 25.19 -39.62
C GLY A 971 19.49 24.26 -39.50
N VAL A 972 20.30 24.44 -38.47
CA VAL A 972 21.56 23.69 -38.26
C VAL A 972 21.51 22.87 -36.98
N ILE A 973 22.35 21.84 -36.89
CA ILE A 973 22.60 21.14 -35.61
C ILE A 973 23.39 22.10 -34.70
N PRO A 974 22.96 22.35 -33.44
CA PRO A 974 23.67 23.25 -32.53
C PRO A 974 25.15 22.86 -32.36
N GLN A 975 26.05 23.83 -32.47
CA GLN A 975 27.50 23.58 -32.45
C GLN A 975 28.00 23.01 -31.11
N ASP A 976 27.30 23.28 -30.01
CA ASP A 976 27.65 22.80 -28.68
C ASP A 976 26.94 21.48 -28.30
N ILE A 977 26.39 20.74 -29.28
CA ILE A 977 25.67 19.47 -29.01
C ILE A 977 26.55 18.43 -28.29
N GLY A 978 27.87 18.52 -28.47
CA GLY A 978 28.86 17.71 -27.73
C GLY A 978 28.79 17.82 -26.21
N ALA A 979 28.17 18.87 -25.66
CA ALA A 979 27.96 19.03 -24.22
C ALA A 979 27.07 17.93 -23.61
N LEU A 980 26.24 17.27 -24.41
CA LEU A 980 25.35 16.19 -23.97
C LEU A 980 26.08 14.84 -23.90
N VAL A 981 27.22 14.81 -23.20
CA VAL A 981 28.21 13.71 -23.19
C VAL A 981 27.67 12.34 -22.78
N ALA A 982 26.49 12.28 -22.14
CA ALA A 982 25.85 11.05 -21.72
C ALA A 982 25.01 10.39 -22.81
N LEU A 983 24.77 11.06 -23.95
CA LEU A 983 23.95 10.55 -25.04
C LEU A 983 24.44 9.18 -25.53
N LYS A 984 23.50 8.22 -25.60
CA LYS A 984 23.70 6.88 -26.15
C LYS A 984 23.00 6.70 -27.49
N GLY A 985 21.82 7.31 -27.66
CA GLY A 985 21.08 7.34 -28.92
C GLY A 985 20.81 8.76 -29.37
N PHE A 986 21.22 9.08 -30.60
CA PHE A 986 20.98 10.39 -31.20
C PHE A 986 20.45 10.24 -32.63
N ASN A 987 19.21 10.67 -32.87
CA ASN A 987 18.53 10.48 -34.15
C ASN A 987 17.84 11.78 -34.60
N LEU A 988 18.31 12.33 -35.72
CA LEU A 988 17.77 13.53 -36.37
C LEU A 988 17.32 13.25 -37.81
N SER A 989 17.25 11.98 -38.20
CA SER A 989 16.98 11.56 -39.57
C SER A 989 15.62 12.03 -40.09
N TRP A 990 15.46 12.09 -41.42
CA TRP A 990 14.21 12.50 -42.07
C TRP A 990 13.72 13.87 -41.59
N ASN A 991 14.55 14.88 -41.80
CA ASN A 991 14.26 16.28 -41.54
C ASN A 991 14.82 17.13 -42.70
N GLN A 992 14.86 18.44 -42.53
CA GLN A 992 15.38 19.43 -43.50
C GLN A 992 16.58 20.20 -42.89
N LEU A 993 17.36 19.55 -42.02
CA LEU A 993 18.52 20.15 -41.37
C LEU A 993 19.64 20.38 -42.38
N SER A 994 20.35 21.49 -42.24
CA SER A 994 21.39 21.98 -43.14
C SER A 994 22.66 22.35 -42.37
N GLY A 995 23.70 22.79 -43.08
CA GLY A 995 25.00 23.11 -42.46
C GLY A 995 25.85 21.88 -42.20
N GLU A 996 26.97 22.06 -41.50
CA GLU A 996 27.94 21.00 -41.25
C GLU A 996 27.60 20.17 -40.00
N ILE A 997 28.08 18.93 -39.97
CA ILE A 997 28.07 18.11 -38.74
C ILE A 997 29.04 18.77 -37.73
N PRO A 998 28.58 19.18 -36.53
CA PRO A 998 29.44 19.85 -35.56
C PRO A 998 30.65 18.99 -35.17
N VAL A 999 31.85 19.59 -35.13
CA VAL A 999 33.08 18.89 -34.73
C VAL A 999 32.98 18.34 -33.31
N THR A 1000 32.24 19.02 -32.42
CA THR A 1000 32.02 18.64 -31.01
C THR A 1000 31.25 17.33 -30.84
N ILE A 1001 30.68 16.75 -31.90
CA ILE A 1001 30.04 15.43 -31.84
C ILE A 1001 31.02 14.35 -31.35
N ASP A 1002 32.33 14.58 -31.52
CA ASP A 1002 33.40 13.72 -31.01
C ASP A 1002 33.44 13.61 -29.48
N GLN A 1003 32.83 14.55 -28.75
CA GLN A 1003 32.72 14.55 -27.30
C GLN A 1003 31.68 13.56 -26.78
N LEU A 1004 30.75 13.09 -27.62
CA LEU A 1004 29.69 12.14 -27.26
C LEU A 1004 30.25 10.71 -27.12
N LYS A 1005 31.21 10.50 -26.23
CA LYS A 1005 31.96 9.24 -26.11
C LYS A 1005 31.11 8.02 -25.73
N GLN A 1006 29.90 8.22 -25.19
CA GLN A 1006 28.97 7.14 -24.87
C GLN A 1006 28.01 6.79 -26.01
N LEU A 1007 28.11 7.48 -27.15
CA LEU A 1007 27.16 7.33 -28.24
C LEU A 1007 27.26 5.94 -28.86
N GLU A 1008 26.14 5.23 -28.87
CA GLU A 1008 26.02 3.87 -29.38
C GLU A 1008 25.32 3.83 -30.76
N SER A 1009 24.45 4.81 -31.02
CA SER A 1009 23.64 4.90 -32.23
C SER A 1009 23.50 6.35 -32.69
N LEU A 1010 23.88 6.63 -33.95
CA LEU A 1010 23.78 7.94 -34.59
C LEU A 1010 23.05 7.82 -35.94
N ASP A 1011 21.95 8.54 -36.13
CA ASP A 1011 21.28 8.62 -37.42
C ASP A 1011 21.00 10.07 -37.80
N LEU A 1012 21.67 10.54 -38.85
CA LEU A 1012 21.53 11.88 -39.44
C LEU A 1012 21.03 11.80 -40.90
N SER A 1013 20.59 10.62 -41.34
CA SER A 1013 20.24 10.38 -42.74
C SER A 1013 19.02 11.19 -43.20
N HIS A 1014 18.84 11.35 -44.51
CA HIS A 1014 17.70 12.07 -45.09
C HIS A 1014 17.57 13.50 -44.53
N ASN A 1015 18.61 14.30 -44.73
CA ASN A 1015 18.69 15.72 -44.40
C ASN A 1015 19.40 16.48 -45.54
N GLN A 1016 19.74 17.75 -45.31
CA GLN A 1016 20.46 18.63 -46.23
C GLN A 1016 21.85 18.99 -45.67
N LEU A 1017 22.44 18.14 -44.82
CA LEU A 1017 23.74 18.39 -44.19
C LEU A 1017 24.85 18.44 -45.24
N SER A 1018 25.81 19.33 -45.08
CA SER A 1018 26.89 19.59 -46.03
C SER A 1018 28.27 19.58 -45.36
N GLY A 1019 29.34 19.80 -46.14
CA GLY A 1019 30.72 19.80 -45.63
C GLY A 1019 31.28 18.40 -45.41
N SER A 1020 32.43 18.32 -44.75
CA SER A 1020 33.12 17.05 -44.49
C SER A 1020 32.63 16.36 -43.23
N ILE A 1021 32.63 15.02 -43.23
CA ILE A 1021 32.45 14.23 -42.00
C ILE A 1021 33.65 14.49 -41.07
N PRO A 1022 33.46 15.01 -39.84
CA PRO A 1022 34.56 15.32 -38.95
C PRO A 1022 35.45 14.09 -38.67
N SER A 1023 36.76 14.21 -38.91
CA SER A 1023 37.70 13.11 -38.70
C SER A 1023 37.77 12.63 -37.25
N SER A 1024 37.47 13.52 -36.30
CA SER A 1024 37.37 13.25 -34.87
C SER A 1024 36.27 12.24 -34.50
N MET A 1025 35.26 12.04 -35.37
CA MET A 1025 34.21 11.02 -35.17
C MET A 1025 34.76 9.59 -35.12
N SER A 1026 35.92 9.34 -35.73
CA SER A 1026 36.63 8.05 -35.60
C SER A 1026 36.93 7.70 -34.13
N GLY A 1027 36.99 8.70 -33.23
CA GLY A 1027 37.21 8.52 -31.80
C GLY A 1027 35.95 8.18 -30.98
N LEU A 1028 34.81 7.88 -31.61
CA LEU A 1028 33.56 7.44 -30.95
C LEU A 1028 33.53 5.92 -30.80
N THR A 1029 34.28 5.40 -29.84
CA THR A 1029 34.57 3.95 -29.72
C THR A 1029 33.39 3.07 -29.30
N TYR A 1030 32.26 3.65 -28.87
CA TYR A 1030 31.03 2.89 -28.56
C TYR A 1030 30.01 2.89 -29.70
N LEU A 1031 30.27 3.64 -30.78
CA LEU A 1031 29.33 3.82 -31.87
C LEU A 1031 29.17 2.51 -32.64
N SER A 1032 28.02 1.87 -32.48
CA SER A 1032 27.69 0.56 -33.06
C SER A 1032 26.83 0.66 -34.32
N ARG A 1033 26.04 1.72 -34.43
CA ARG A 1033 25.19 1.99 -35.61
C ARG A 1033 25.33 3.44 -36.02
N MET A 1034 25.54 3.63 -37.31
CA MET A 1034 25.62 4.95 -37.93
C MET A 1034 24.86 4.96 -39.25
N ASN A 1035 24.16 6.05 -39.53
CA ASN A 1035 23.56 6.30 -40.83
C ASN A 1035 23.67 7.79 -41.19
N LEU A 1036 24.39 8.09 -42.28
CA LEU A 1036 24.63 9.44 -42.81
C LEU A 1036 24.10 9.60 -44.25
N SER A 1037 23.36 8.62 -44.73
CA SER A 1037 22.90 8.55 -46.12
C SER A 1037 21.93 9.69 -46.48
N TYR A 1038 21.81 9.98 -47.77
CA TYR A 1038 20.89 10.99 -48.32
C TYR A 1038 21.07 12.36 -47.66
N ASN A 1039 22.28 12.91 -47.80
CA ASN A 1039 22.67 14.26 -47.41
C ASN A 1039 23.51 14.89 -48.55
N ASN A 1040 24.08 16.07 -48.32
CA ASN A 1040 24.99 16.78 -49.22
C ASN A 1040 26.45 16.79 -48.70
N LEU A 1041 26.87 15.71 -48.01
CA LEU A 1041 28.21 15.58 -47.44
C LEU A 1041 29.26 15.39 -48.54
N SER A 1042 30.48 15.85 -48.27
CA SER A 1042 31.57 15.88 -49.25
C SER A 1042 32.92 15.52 -48.61
N GLY A 1043 33.92 15.19 -49.44
CA GLY A 1043 35.28 14.92 -48.99
C GLY A 1043 35.53 13.48 -48.52
N LYS A 1044 36.68 13.27 -47.89
CA LYS A 1044 37.17 11.94 -47.53
C LYS A 1044 36.44 11.39 -46.29
N ILE A 1045 35.95 10.14 -46.38
CA ILE A 1045 35.39 9.41 -45.23
C ILE A 1045 36.51 9.15 -44.20
N PRO A 1046 36.30 9.47 -42.91
CA PRO A 1046 37.25 9.15 -41.84
C PRO A 1046 37.54 7.65 -41.76
N THR A 1047 38.79 7.30 -41.45
CA THR A 1047 39.24 5.90 -41.33
C THR A 1047 39.61 5.58 -39.88
N GLY A 1048 39.45 4.32 -39.46
CA GLY A 1048 39.81 3.83 -38.14
C GLY A 1048 38.62 3.45 -37.25
N ASN A 1049 38.87 2.55 -36.29
CA ASN A 1049 37.87 2.00 -35.35
C ASN A 1049 36.61 1.49 -36.07
N GLN A 1050 35.42 1.96 -35.72
CA GLN A 1050 34.17 1.48 -36.29
C GLN A 1050 33.91 2.02 -37.71
N PHE A 1051 34.58 3.10 -38.15
CA PHE A 1051 34.38 3.64 -39.49
C PHE A 1051 34.77 2.67 -40.60
N ASP A 1052 35.78 1.83 -40.34
CA ASP A 1052 36.22 0.80 -41.29
C ASP A 1052 35.28 -0.41 -41.35
N THR A 1053 34.27 -0.49 -40.47
CA THR A 1053 33.33 -1.60 -40.38
C THR A 1053 31.98 -1.34 -41.06
N TYR A 1054 31.67 -0.07 -41.38
CA TYR A 1054 30.38 0.29 -41.97
C TYR A 1054 30.34 0.01 -43.47
N ASP A 1055 29.18 -0.46 -43.94
CA ASP A 1055 28.91 -0.67 -45.35
C ASP A 1055 28.69 0.64 -46.11
N ALA A 1056 28.91 0.61 -47.44
CA ALA A 1056 28.68 1.76 -48.33
C ALA A 1056 27.25 2.33 -48.25
N SER A 1057 26.26 1.53 -47.83
CA SER A 1057 24.86 1.99 -47.66
C SER A 1057 24.70 3.08 -46.61
N VAL A 1058 25.59 3.16 -45.62
CA VAL A 1058 25.57 4.21 -44.57
C VAL A 1058 25.84 5.60 -45.16
N TYR A 1059 26.46 5.68 -46.34
CA TYR A 1059 26.90 6.92 -46.98
C TYR A 1059 26.17 7.23 -48.30
N ILE A 1060 25.32 6.32 -48.78
CA ILE A 1060 24.65 6.44 -50.08
C ILE A 1060 23.88 7.75 -50.20
N GLY A 1061 23.78 8.33 -51.40
CA GLY A 1061 23.07 9.59 -51.63
C GLY A 1061 23.88 10.87 -51.33
N ASN A 1062 25.12 10.75 -50.86
CA ASN A 1062 26.09 11.85 -50.78
C ASN A 1062 27.06 11.77 -51.97
N ILE A 1063 26.86 12.61 -53.00
CA ILE A 1063 27.56 12.45 -54.28
C ILE A 1063 29.07 12.78 -54.22
N ASP A 1064 29.46 13.67 -53.30
CA ASP A 1064 30.82 14.21 -53.20
C ASP A 1064 31.68 13.50 -52.13
N LEU A 1065 31.19 12.41 -51.53
CA LEU A 1065 31.98 11.58 -50.61
C LEU A 1065 32.91 10.62 -51.37
N CYS A 1066 34.10 10.42 -50.82
CA CYS A 1066 35.13 9.54 -51.37
C CYS A 1066 35.92 8.80 -50.29
N GLY A 1067 36.61 7.72 -50.68
CA GLY A 1067 37.36 6.85 -49.76
C GLY A 1067 36.55 5.65 -49.29
N PHE A 1068 37.25 4.66 -48.72
CA PHE A 1068 36.65 3.42 -48.22
C PHE A 1068 35.49 3.71 -47.25
N PRO A 1069 34.32 3.03 -47.35
CA PRO A 1069 34.00 1.88 -48.20
C PRO A 1069 33.49 2.21 -49.63
N LEU A 1070 33.47 3.49 -50.03
CA LEU A 1070 32.99 3.90 -51.35
C LEU A 1070 34.03 3.60 -52.45
N PRO A 1071 33.60 3.26 -53.68
CA PRO A 1071 34.50 3.02 -54.81
C PRO A 1071 35.13 4.31 -55.37
N SER A 1072 34.64 5.49 -54.98
CA SER A 1072 35.17 6.80 -55.39
C SER A 1072 36.53 7.07 -54.72
N ILE A 1073 37.58 7.19 -55.52
CA ILE A 1073 38.94 7.50 -55.05
C ILE A 1073 39.06 9.01 -54.83
N CYS A 1074 39.49 9.44 -53.65
CA CYS A 1074 39.77 10.86 -53.36
C CYS A 1074 40.99 11.33 -54.15
N THR A 1075 40.79 11.96 -55.31
CA THR A 1075 41.87 12.62 -56.06
C THR A 1075 42.25 13.93 -55.37
N GLY A 1076 43.49 14.03 -54.90
CA GLY A 1076 43.98 15.22 -54.20
C GLY A 1076 43.95 16.49 -55.07
N ASN A 1077 43.53 17.60 -54.44
CA ASN A 1077 43.53 19.00 -54.90
C ASN A 1077 44.21 19.30 -56.24
N THR A 1078 43.40 19.60 -57.26
CA THR A 1078 43.67 20.73 -58.17
C THR A 1078 42.35 21.36 -58.59
N SER A 1079 42.30 22.68 -58.46
CA SER A 1079 41.28 23.52 -59.06
C SER A 1079 41.35 23.46 -60.59
N ASN A 1080 40.17 23.57 -61.19
CA ASN A 1080 39.85 23.99 -62.56
C ASN A 1080 39.66 22.97 -63.70
N GLN A 1081 38.47 23.17 -64.29
CA GLN A 1081 38.02 22.97 -65.68
C GLN A 1081 37.56 21.58 -66.11
N GLY A 1082 36.26 21.53 -66.39
CA GLY A 1082 35.56 20.34 -66.84
C GLY A 1082 35.83 19.98 -68.29
N THR A 1083 35.26 18.85 -68.69
CA THR A 1083 34.84 18.55 -70.06
C THR A 1083 33.85 17.39 -70.03
N HIS A 1084 32.74 17.58 -70.74
CA HIS A 1084 31.75 16.55 -71.06
C HIS A 1084 32.37 15.36 -71.79
N GLY A 1085 31.90 14.14 -71.49
CA GLY A 1085 32.19 12.93 -72.26
C GLY A 1085 31.25 11.78 -71.92
N ASN A 1086 30.23 11.58 -72.76
CA ASN A 1086 29.20 10.54 -72.73
C ASN A 1086 29.69 9.11 -72.41
N SER A 1087 28.85 8.33 -71.73
CA SER A 1087 28.75 6.90 -72.01
C SER A 1087 27.30 6.41 -71.93
N ASN A 1088 26.79 6.04 -73.10
CA ASN A 1088 25.44 5.64 -73.49
C ASN A 1088 24.92 4.33 -72.84
N TYR A 1089 25.11 4.11 -71.54
CA TYR A 1089 24.61 2.90 -70.86
C TYR A 1089 23.54 3.16 -69.78
N ARG A 1090 23.34 4.40 -69.33
CA ARG A 1090 22.33 4.74 -68.31
C ARG A 1090 20.95 5.12 -68.86
N ASP A 1091 20.85 5.51 -70.13
CA ASP A 1091 19.58 6.00 -70.68
C ASP A 1091 18.57 4.87 -70.95
N LEU A 1092 19.02 3.64 -71.21
CA LEU A 1092 18.12 2.50 -71.45
C LEU A 1092 17.46 2.01 -70.14
N ASP A 1093 18.24 1.93 -69.05
CA ASP A 1093 17.72 1.51 -67.74
C ASP A 1093 16.85 2.59 -67.09
N LEU A 1094 17.21 3.86 -67.26
CA LEU A 1094 16.40 4.98 -66.80
C LEU A 1094 15.10 5.10 -67.61
N ALA A 1095 15.14 4.88 -68.93
CA ALA A 1095 13.93 4.85 -69.76
C ALA A 1095 13.02 3.67 -69.42
N MET A 1096 13.57 2.48 -69.11
CA MET A 1096 12.78 1.33 -68.65
C MET A 1096 12.17 1.56 -67.27
N ALA A 1097 12.92 2.19 -66.34
CA ALA A 1097 12.41 2.52 -65.00
C ALA A 1097 11.32 3.60 -65.05
N ILE A 1098 11.54 4.68 -65.81
CA ILE A 1098 10.53 5.73 -66.03
C ILE A 1098 9.31 5.15 -66.76
N GLY A 1099 9.52 4.30 -67.76
CA GLY A 1099 8.45 3.59 -68.46
C GLY A 1099 7.63 2.69 -67.54
N PHE A 1100 8.27 1.96 -66.63
CA PHE A 1100 7.58 1.13 -65.63
C PHE A 1100 6.77 1.98 -64.66
N VAL A 1101 7.35 3.06 -64.13
CA VAL A 1101 6.67 3.96 -63.18
C VAL A 1101 5.49 4.64 -63.85
N ILE A 1102 5.62 5.13 -65.10
CA ILE A 1102 4.54 5.77 -65.84
C ILE A 1102 3.43 4.77 -66.18
N ASN A 1103 3.75 3.54 -66.58
CA ASN A 1103 2.75 2.51 -66.84
C ASN A 1103 2.01 2.07 -65.57
N LEU A 1104 2.73 1.93 -64.45
CA LEU A 1104 2.14 1.60 -63.15
C LEU A 1104 1.22 2.74 -62.66
N TRP A 1105 1.65 3.99 -62.82
CA TRP A 1105 0.86 5.17 -62.52
C TRP A 1105 -0.37 5.30 -63.42
N TRP A 1106 -0.26 4.95 -64.69
CA TRP A 1106 -1.40 4.95 -65.61
C TRP A 1106 -2.45 3.91 -65.20
N ILE A 1107 -2.03 2.71 -64.80
CA ILE A 1107 -2.94 1.67 -64.26
C ILE A 1107 -3.63 2.18 -62.98
N PHE A 1108 -2.89 2.83 -62.07
CA PHE A 1108 -3.46 3.42 -60.86
C PHE A 1108 -4.45 4.55 -61.15
N CYS A 1109 -4.14 5.43 -62.09
CA CYS A 1109 -5.04 6.49 -62.53
C CYS A 1109 -6.31 5.90 -63.17
N VAL A 1110 -6.19 4.89 -64.03
CA VAL A 1110 -7.36 4.21 -64.61
C VAL A 1110 -8.21 3.54 -63.52
N MET A 1111 -7.61 2.93 -62.50
CA MET A 1111 -8.32 2.36 -61.34
C MET A 1111 -9.02 3.41 -60.47
N LEU A 1112 -8.47 4.63 -60.39
CA LEU A 1112 -9.09 5.75 -59.68
C LEU A 1112 -10.32 6.32 -60.40
N PHE A 1113 -10.30 6.34 -61.75
CA PHE A 1113 -11.36 6.98 -62.55
C PHE A 1113 -12.38 6.03 -63.19
N LYS A 1114 -12.05 4.75 -63.45
CA LYS A 1114 -12.97 3.74 -64.03
C LYS A 1114 -13.50 2.77 -62.97
N LYS A 1115 -14.68 3.10 -62.44
CA LYS A 1115 -15.38 2.34 -61.37
C LYS A 1115 -15.57 0.84 -61.68
N SER A 1116 -15.83 0.46 -62.94
CA SER A 1116 -16.04 -0.94 -63.33
C SER A 1116 -14.78 -1.80 -63.24
N TRP A 1117 -13.61 -1.24 -63.55
CA TRP A 1117 -12.33 -1.97 -63.47
C TRP A 1117 -11.86 -2.12 -62.03
N ARG A 1118 -12.09 -1.08 -61.20
CA ARG A 1118 -11.85 -1.13 -59.75
C ARG A 1118 -12.65 -2.25 -59.08
N SER A 1119 -13.94 -2.36 -59.38
CA SER A 1119 -14.79 -3.41 -58.81
C SER A 1119 -14.38 -4.82 -59.27
N ALA A 1120 -13.99 -4.99 -60.54
CA ALA A 1120 -13.53 -6.29 -61.04
C ALA A 1120 -12.19 -6.71 -60.40
N TYR A 1121 -11.25 -5.78 -60.19
CA TYR A 1121 -9.98 -6.07 -59.54
C TYR A 1121 -10.16 -6.46 -58.07
N PHE A 1122 -10.96 -5.72 -57.29
CA PHE A 1122 -11.19 -6.06 -55.89
C PHE A 1122 -11.98 -7.36 -55.73
N MET A 1123 -12.94 -7.66 -56.62
CA MET A 1123 -13.58 -8.97 -56.65
C MET A 1123 -12.59 -10.11 -56.92
N PHE A 1124 -11.63 -9.92 -57.83
CA PHE A 1124 -10.59 -10.92 -58.11
C PHE A 1124 -9.67 -11.13 -56.89
N VAL A 1125 -9.29 -10.05 -56.18
CA VAL A 1125 -8.48 -10.13 -54.96
C VAL A 1125 -9.24 -10.84 -53.83
N ASP A 1126 -10.54 -10.55 -53.67
CA ASP A 1126 -11.41 -11.21 -52.70
C ASP A 1126 -11.55 -12.72 -53.02
N GLU A 1127 -11.71 -13.08 -54.30
CA GLU A 1127 -11.77 -14.48 -54.74
C GLU A 1127 -10.44 -15.22 -54.52
N LEU A 1128 -9.31 -14.54 -54.70
CA LEU A 1128 -7.97 -15.08 -54.42
C LEU A 1128 -7.76 -15.29 -52.91
N HIS A 1129 -8.21 -14.33 -52.09
CA HIS A 1129 -8.16 -14.39 -50.63
C HIS A 1129 -9.00 -15.58 -50.11
N GLU A 1130 -10.21 -15.79 -50.63
CA GLU A 1130 -11.02 -16.95 -50.26
C GLU A 1130 -10.36 -18.29 -50.67
N LYS A 1131 -9.77 -18.38 -51.87
CA LYS A 1131 -9.05 -19.59 -52.29
C LYS A 1131 -7.85 -19.89 -51.39
N ILE A 1132 -7.08 -18.87 -50.99
CA ILE A 1132 -5.96 -19.02 -50.06
C ILE A 1132 -6.46 -19.43 -48.67
N TYR A 1133 -7.52 -18.79 -48.17
CA TYR A 1133 -8.14 -19.14 -46.88
C TYR A 1133 -8.60 -20.60 -46.85
N VAL A 1134 -9.25 -21.08 -47.91
CA VAL A 1134 -9.69 -22.48 -48.03
C VAL A 1134 -8.50 -23.45 -48.09
N ILE A 1135 -7.44 -23.13 -48.84
CA ILE A 1135 -6.23 -23.97 -48.91
C ILE A 1135 -5.57 -24.07 -47.52
N VAL A 1136 -5.48 -22.96 -46.79
CA VAL A 1136 -4.90 -22.92 -45.43
C VAL A 1136 -5.79 -23.69 -44.45
N ALA A 1137 -7.10 -23.49 -44.47
CA ALA A 1137 -8.05 -24.20 -43.62
C ALA A 1137 -8.03 -25.71 -43.84
N VAL A 1138 -7.96 -26.15 -45.11
CA VAL A 1138 -7.86 -27.57 -45.49
C VAL A 1138 -6.52 -28.16 -45.04
N ARG A 1139 -5.39 -27.45 -45.22
CA ARG A 1139 -4.08 -27.90 -44.71
C ARG A 1139 -4.04 -28.00 -43.19
N CYS A 1140 -4.66 -27.06 -42.47
CA CYS A 1140 -4.80 -27.10 -41.01
C CYS A 1140 -5.69 -28.28 -40.55
N ALA A 1141 -6.76 -28.61 -41.27
CA ALA A 1141 -7.60 -29.76 -40.98
C ALA A 1141 -6.89 -31.10 -41.23
N ILE A 1142 -6.07 -31.19 -42.29
CA ILE A 1142 -5.24 -32.36 -42.59
C ILE A 1142 -4.14 -32.54 -41.52
N LEU A 1143 -3.52 -31.46 -41.06
CA LEU A 1143 -2.55 -31.47 -39.96
C LEU A 1143 -3.19 -31.93 -38.65
N LYS A 1144 -4.39 -31.44 -38.30
CA LYS A 1144 -5.15 -31.91 -37.12
C LYS A 1144 -5.49 -33.40 -37.18
N ARG A 1145 -5.80 -33.95 -38.37
CA ARG A 1145 -6.03 -35.40 -38.54
C ARG A 1145 -4.75 -36.24 -38.44
N LYS A 1146 -3.58 -35.69 -38.81
CA LYS A 1146 -2.29 -36.39 -38.70
C LYS A 1146 -1.73 -36.43 -37.28
N PHE A 1147 -2.04 -35.42 -36.45
CA PHE A 1147 -1.59 -35.36 -35.05
C PHE A 1147 -2.60 -35.90 -34.02
N GLY A 1148 -3.82 -36.27 -34.45
CA GLY A 1148 -4.84 -36.91 -33.60
C GLY A 1148 -4.81 -38.45 -33.57
N LYS A 1149 -3.76 -39.08 -34.10
CA LYS A 1149 -3.50 -40.52 -33.96
C LYS A 1149 -2.02 -40.74 -33.58
N LYS A 1150 -1.67 -40.43 -32.34
CA LYS A 1150 -0.70 -41.15 -31.51
C LYS A 1150 -0.96 -40.82 -30.06
#